data_AF-A0A367ECN1-F1
#
_entry.id   AF-A0A367ECN1-F1
#
_cell.length_a   1.000
_cell.length_b   1.000
_cell.length_c   1.000
_cell.angle_alpha   90.00
_cell.angle_beta   90.00
_cell.angle_gamma   90.00
#
_symmetry.space_group_name_H-M   'P 1'
#
loop_
_entity.id
_entity.type
_entity.pdbx_description
1 polymer ?
#
loop_
_entity_poly.entity_id
_entity_poly.type
_entity_poly.pdbx_seq_one_letter_code
_entity_poly.pdbx_strand_id
1 'polypeptide(L)'
;MTDTTTCAWRPFLLRWSGEWADCQPADETRSEEEEAARRARWLGFPPAPEHRIAAMEERLGKRMPPSYREFLKISDGWRHAGGFVSLLAGTADARWHNNESELADDFEGFLDEDADPQERWAAGIWRRGLQLDVESDITYVFLDPEDVDENGEWAVYTWASWRAEAPERYPSFFAFMRDMHREFHSLHAEARDGEPPFVNDTTRKLDAQLEAARLEALRGGWERAGEALDEAKAYGRPRAAGLRDQIRRLLGETYLVSFEHLVTDPRYAPELLPPLLAEHAAHSYRDDSLLKFSLRGADEDVMSLAYTTLAQVRDGTYRYAPGGAFGEAVARARELARWGDTDGAWQTLRNALPLWEPLGPDHLAPLAWVAEPLLAPLLTPERGRELLSTPRGGQTGVRPRPTAGLDPGNLAWLAEPGPGNDRASYRFVLVEGVEPEELPGRLAHGDGEGNEGGGGDGAVLSEPMTWWEARNRSLRGKREFSSYDDRPVMAVGRAGNGWSFAFDADPAPFDRRRFSSPAATASTGTRAVVVWSGLRADHEEALFHLSVAQDGAEQYAFTCEGGEVRRSGRIPPALDPVRFFGDAEDGAEAERSLLEAVAEEFTVSLPRHALTNGRLHTCTTRSWTRPPGEGETYTVIRAGLGTAPLAVGEWDADNGRDGG
;
A
#
# COMPACT_ATOMS: atom_id res chain seq x y z
N MET A 1 -5.71 -13.05 35.66
CA MET A 1 -6.44 -14.09 36.42
C MET A 1 -7.24 -14.87 35.40
N THR A 2 -6.72 -16.03 35.03
CA THR A 2 -7.19 -16.90 33.95
C THR A 2 -8.40 -17.70 34.44
N ASP A 3 -9.57 -17.41 33.87
CA ASP A 3 -10.75 -18.22 34.06
C ASP A 3 -10.48 -19.62 33.50
N THR A 4 -10.61 -20.61 34.37
CA THR A 4 -10.53 -22.02 34.05
C THR A 4 -11.75 -22.37 33.20
N THR A 5 -11.61 -22.27 31.88
CA THR A 5 -12.65 -22.63 30.90
C THR A 5 -13.07 -24.08 31.12
N THR A 6 -14.17 -24.28 31.84
CA THR A 6 -14.85 -25.58 31.92
C THR A 6 -15.32 -25.89 30.50
N CYS A 7 -14.58 -26.77 29.82
CA CYS A 7 -14.70 -27.00 28.40
C CYS A 7 -16.11 -27.49 28.02
N ALA A 8 -16.89 -26.65 27.33
CA ALA A 8 -18.26 -26.95 26.93
C ALA A 8 -18.31 -27.85 25.67
N TRP A 9 -17.55 -28.96 25.67
CA TRP A 9 -17.49 -29.92 24.56
C TRP A 9 -18.86 -30.45 24.16
N ARG A 10 -19.67 -30.89 25.14
CA ARG A 10 -20.98 -31.51 24.85
C ARG A 10 -21.95 -30.55 24.13
N PRO A 11 -22.19 -29.31 24.61
CA PRO A 11 -22.99 -28.33 23.86
C PRO A 11 -22.44 -28.02 22.46
N PHE A 12 -21.12 -27.97 22.29
CA PHE A 12 -20.48 -27.73 21.00
C PHE A 12 -20.73 -28.88 20.00
N LEU A 13 -20.43 -30.12 20.39
CA LEU A 13 -20.59 -31.30 19.54
C LEU A 13 -22.06 -31.59 19.19
N LEU A 14 -22.99 -31.36 20.12
CA LEU A 14 -24.44 -31.48 19.85
C LEU A 14 -24.91 -30.47 18.81
N ARG A 15 -24.41 -29.22 18.89
CA ARG A 15 -24.74 -28.18 17.93
C ARG A 15 -24.22 -28.55 16.54
N TRP A 16 -22.94 -28.90 16.43
CA TRP A 16 -22.34 -29.31 15.16
C TRP A 16 -23.08 -30.51 14.55
N SER A 17 -23.39 -31.55 15.35
CA SER A 17 -24.14 -32.71 14.86
C SER A 17 -25.53 -32.35 14.32
N GLY A 18 -26.22 -31.40 14.96
CA GLY A 18 -27.50 -30.90 14.49
C GLY A 18 -27.38 -30.14 13.17
N GLU A 19 -26.41 -29.21 13.09
CA GLU A 19 -26.14 -28.40 11.89
C GLU A 19 -25.75 -29.27 10.69
N TRP A 20 -24.93 -30.29 10.91
CA TRP A 20 -24.58 -31.27 9.88
C TRP A 20 -25.81 -32.07 9.44
N ALA A 21 -26.64 -32.57 10.37
CA ALA A 21 -27.83 -33.33 10.00
C ALA A 21 -28.84 -32.51 9.17
N ASP A 22 -28.85 -31.18 9.33
CA ASP A 22 -29.74 -30.25 8.62
C ASP A 22 -29.23 -29.86 7.22
N CYS A 23 -27.92 -30.00 6.92
CA CYS A 23 -27.34 -29.62 5.62
C CYS A 23 -27.37 -30.72 4.55
N GLN A 24 -27.70 -31.95 4.94
CA GLN A 24 -27.57 -33.13 4.09
C GLN A 24 -28.67 -33.18 3.00
N PRO A 25 -28.33 -33.13 1.69
CA PRO A 25 -29.31 -33.16 0.61
C PRO A 25 -30.03 -34.51 0.52
N ALA A 26 -31.32 -34.51 0.17
CA ALA A 26 -32.16 -35.71 0.22
C ALA A 26 -31.75 -36.83 -0.76
N ASP A 27 -30.99 -36.51 -1.82
CA ASP A 27 -30.74 -37.38 -2.97
C ASP A 27 -29.30 -37.93 -3.06
N GLU A 28 -28.47 -37.71 -2.04
CA GLU A 28 -27.13 -38.30 -1.97
C GLU A 28 -27.17 -39.77 -1.51
N THR A 29 -26.42 -40.63 -2.21
CA THR A 29 -26.23 -42.03 -1.83
C THR A 29 -25.31 -42.08 -0.61
N ARG A 30 -25.86 -42.44 0.56
CA ARG A 30 -25.15 -42.50 1.84
C ARG A 30 -24.91 -43.94 2.27
N SER A 31 -23.84 -44.14 3.04
CA SER A 31 -23.68 -45.39 3.79
C SER A 31 -24.80 -45.54 4.83
N GLU A 32 -25.08 -46.78 5.24
CA GLU A 32 -26.09 -47.04 6.29
C GLU A 32 -25.73 -46.36 7.62
N GLU A 33 -24.43 -46.21 7.88
CA GLU A 33 -23.89 -45.61 9.10
C GLU A 33 -24.08 -44.09 9.14
N GLU A 34 -23.83 -43.39 8.04
CA GLU A 34 -24.08 -41.95 7.91
C GLU A 34 -25.57 -41.63 8.03
N GLU A 35 -26.42 -42.44 7.42
CA GLU A 35 -27.86 -42.28 7.48
C GLU A 35 -28.41 -42.57 8.90
N ALA A 36 -27.78 -43.50 9.64
CA ALA A 36 -28.08 -43.69 11.06
C ALA A 36 -27.63 -42.50 11.93
N ALA A 37 -26.43 -41.95 11.69
CA ALA A 37 -25.92 -40.78 12.38
C ALA A 37 -26.79 -39.53 12.13
N ARG A 38 -27.26 -39.34 10.90
CA ARG A 38 -28.18 -38.26 10.50
C ARG A 38 -29.51 -38.36 11.23
N ARG A 39 -30.13 -39.55 11.27
CA ARG A 39 -31.37 -39.77 12.03
C ARG A 39 -31.20 -39.57 13.53
N ALA A 40 -30.06 -39.98 14.08
CA ALA A 40 -29.72 -39.78 15.49
C ALA A 40 -29.33 -38.32 15.82
N ARG A 41 -29.07 -37.49 14.79
CA ARG A 41 -28.52 -36.13 14.91
C ARG A 41 -27.25 -36.10 15.78
N TRP A 42 -26.38 -37.10 15.59
CA TRP A 42 -25.16 -37.29 16.36
C TRP A 42 -24.04 -37.83 15.47
N LEU A 43 -23.00 -37.04 15.26
CA LEU A 43 -21.81 -37.41 14.50
C LEU A 43 -20.84 -38.30 15.29
N GLY A 44 -20.86 -38.14 16.61
CA GLY A 44 -19.96 -38.85 17.50
C GLY A 44 -20.27 -40.33 17.66
N PHE A 45 -19.46 -40.98 18.49
CA PHE A 45 -19.61 -42.36 18.92
C PHE A 45 -20.02 -42.40 20.39
N PRO A 46 -20.41 -43.56 20.94
CA PRO A 46 -20.62 -43.70 22.38
C PRO A 46 -19.40 -43.20 23.17
N PRO A 47 -19.60 -42.56 24.34
CA PRO A 47 -18.52 -42.13 25.22
C PRO A 47 -17.51 -43.23 25.55
N ALA A 48 -16.21 -42.90 25.55
CA ALA A 48 -15.19 -43.80 26.05
C ALA A 48 -15.21 -43.81 27.59
N PRO A 49 -15.45 -44.96 28.24
CA PRO A 49 -15.32 -45.05 29.69
C PRO A 49 -13.85 -44.88 30.10
N GLU A 50 -13.62 -44.37 31.31
CA GLU A 50 -12.30 -44.06 31.85
C GLU A 50 -11.27 -45.20 31.71
N HIS A 51 -11.70 -46.46 31.88
CA HIS A 51 -10.81 -47.62 31.72
C HIS A 51 -10.31 -47.83 30.28
N ARG A 52 -11.09 -47.45 29.25
CA ARG A 52 -10.65 -47.53 27.84
C ARG A 52 -9.63 -46.45 27.51
N ILE A 53 -9.86 -45.24 28.02
CA ILE A 53 -8.91 -44.13 27.88
C ILE A 53 -7.60 -44.48 28.57
N ALA A 54 -7.64 -45.01 29.80
CA ALA A 54 -6.45 -45.46 30.51
C ALA A 54 -5.70 -46.59 29.77
N ALA A 55 -6.43 -47.55 29.19
CA ALA A 55 -5.83 -48.62 28.39
C ALA A 55 -5.16 -48.09 27.10
N MET A 56 -5.75 -47.09 26.46
CA MET A 56 -5.12 -46.41 25.32
C MET A 56 -3.84 -45.68 25.75
N GLU A 57 -3.87 -44.92 26.85
CA GLU A 57 -2.69 -44.22 27.38
C GLU A 57 -1.57 -45.20 27.75
N GLU A 58 -1.91 -46.35 28.33
CA GLU A 58 -0.96 -47.42 28.62
C GLU A 58 -0.37 -48.01 27.33
N ARG A 59 -1.20 -48.28 26.32
CA ARG A 59 -0.78 -48.77 24.99
C ARG A 59 0.15 -47.78 24.27
N LEU A 60 -0.14 -46.49 24.36
CA LEU A 60 0.63 -45.42 23.70
C LEU A 60 1.84 -44.96 24.55
N GLY A 61 1.90 -45.32 25.83
CA GLY A 61 3.00 -45.00 26.74
C GLY A 61 3.02 -43.54 27.24
N LYS A 62 1.95 -42.77 27.01
CA LYS A 62 1.83 -41.35 27.36
C LYS A 62 0.42 -41.03 27.87
N ARG A 63 0.31 -40.09 28.80
CA ARG A 63 -0.97 -39.48 29.16
C ARG A 63 -1.43 -38.58 28.02
N MET A 64 -2.69 -38.68 27.62
CA MET A 64 -3.23 -37.86 26.55
C MET A 64 -3.46 -36.41 27.00
N PRO A 65 -3.40 -35.44 26.07
CA PRO A 65 -3.66 -34.04 26.39
C PRO A 65 -5.08 -33.86 26.95
N PRO A 66 -5.29 -32.95 27.94
CA PRO A 66 -6.56 -32.84 28.64
C PRO A 66 -7.76 -32.63 27.72
N SER A 67 -7.64 -31.81 26.68
CA SER A 67 -8.73 -31.52 25.74
C SER A 67 -9.16 -32.74 24.91
N TYR A 68 -8.22 -33.55 24.43
CA TYR A 68 -8.53 -34.81 23.73
C TYR A 68 -9.14 -35.84 24.66
N ARG A 69 -8.66 -35.91 25.91
CA ARG A 69 -9.21 -36.80 26.93
C ARG A 69 -10.66 -36.46 27.30
N GLU A 70 -10.98 -35.18 27.49
CA GLU A 70 -12.36 -34.74 27.75
C GLU A 70 -13.27 -34.96 26.53
N PHE A 71 -12.74 -34.81 25.32
CA PHE A 71 -13.44 -35.16 24.09
C PHE A 71 -13.83 -36.66 24.06
N LEU A 72 -12.88 -37.57 24.36
CA LEU A 72 -13.12 -39.01 24.37
C LEU A 72 -14.17 -39.45 25.40
N LYS A 73 -14.27 -38.75 26.54
CA LYS A 73 -15.33 -38.98 27.55
C LYS A 73 -16.73 -38.62 27.06
N ILE A 74 -16.85 -37.92 25.93
CA ILE A 74 -18.13 -37.56 25.31
C ILE A 74 -18.34 -38.36 24.01
N SER A 75 -17.28 -38.61 23.26
CA SER A 75 -17.32 -39.30 21.96
C SER A 75 -16.02 -40.07 21.71
N ASP A 76 -16.09 -41.40 21.63
CA ASP A 76 -14.94 -42.28 21.33
C ASP A 76 -14.61 -42.28 19.82
N GLY A 77 -14.23 -41.12 19.28
CA GLY A 77 -14.02 -40.86 17.85
C GLY A 77 -15.01 -39.82 17.31
N TRP A 78 -14.82 -39.34 16.08
CA TRP A 78 -15.69 -38.33 15.45
C TRP A 78 -15.84 -38.54 13.96
N ARG A 79 -17.04 -38.37 13.40
CA ARG A 79 -17.27 -38.37 11.95
C ARG A 79 -17.26 -36.96 11.39
N HIS A 80 -16.73 -36.81 10.18
CA HIS A 80 -16.69 -35.54 9.42
C HIS A 80 -16.07 -34.40 10.25
N ALA A 81 -14.83 -34.58 10.68
CA ALA A 81 -14.04 -33.50 11.27
C ALA A 81 -13.59 -32.55 10.14
N GLY A 82 -14.39 -31.51 9.89
CA GLY A 82 -14.18 -30.59 8.78
C GLY A 82 -14.75 -31.16 7.49
N GLY A 83 -14.12 -30.84 6.36
CA GLY A 83 -14.49 -31.36 5.04
C GLY A 83 -13.70 -32.60 4.60
N PHE A 84 -12.50 -32.80 5.15
CA PHE A 84 -11.51 -33.70 4.57
C PHE A 84 -11.10 -34.87 5.47
N VAL A 85 -11.58 -34.91 6.72
CA VAL A 85 -11.38 -36.04 7.64
C VAL A 85 -12.74 -36.70 7.91
N SER A 86 -12.99 -37.82 7.23
CA SER A 86 -14.22 -38.61 7.37
C SER A 86 -14.34 -39.26 8.75
N LEU A 87 -13.23 -39.74 9.31
CA LEU A 87 -13.19 -40.37 10.63
C LEU A 87 -11.94 -39.97 11.42
N LEU A 88 -12.18 -39.40 12.61
CA LEU A 88 -11.17 -39.05 13.59
C LEU A 88 -11.09 -40.13 14.68
N ALA A 89 -9.88 -40.46 15.09
CA ALA A 89 -9.57 -41.58 15.96
C ALA A 89 -10.21 -41.48 17.36
N GLY A 90 -10.85 -42.59 17.75
CA GLY A 90 -11.17 -42.90 19.14
C GLY A 90 -10.02 -43.64 19.84
N THR A 91 -10.33 -44.21 21.00
CA THR A 91 -9.37 -44.93 21.86
C THR A 91 -8.74 -46.16 21.21
N ALA A 92 -9.45 -46.80 20.27
CA ALA A 92 -8.98 -47.98 19.56
C ALA A 92 -7.99 -47.64 18.44
N ASP A 93 -8.25 -46.56 17.70
CA ASP A 93 -7.60 -46.29 16.41
C ASP A 93 -6.42 -45.33 16.50
N ALA A 94 -6.32 -44.54 17.58
CA ALA A 94 -5.21 -43.63 17.81
C ALA A 94 -3.88 -44.41 17.87
N ARG A 95 -2.89 -44.00 17.07
CA ARG A 95 -1.62 -44.71 16.89
C ARG A 95 -0.47 -43.74 16.61
N TRP A 96 0.75 -44.13 16.95
CA TRP A 96 1.93 -43.41 16.50
C TRP A 96 2.07 -43.54 14.98
N HIS A 97 2.42 -42.45 14.31
CA HIS A 97 2.64 -42.47 12.87
C HIS A 97 3.75 -43.48 12.52
N ASN A 98 3.50 -44.31 11.51
CA ASN A 98 4.39 -45.39 11.12
C ASN A 98 5.13 -45.14 9.80
N ASN A 99 4.96 -43.96 9.20
CA ASN A 99 5.61 -43.56 7.95
C ASN A 99 5.34 -44.48 6.76
N GLU A 100 4.17 -45.11 6.69
CA GLU A 100 3.77 -45.91 5.51
C GLU A 100 3.67 -45.07 4.24
N SER A 101 3.44 -43.76 4.36
CA SER A 101 3.36 -42.82 3.24
C SER A 101 4.72 -42.31 2.76
N GLU A 102 5.83 -42.71 3.41
CA GLU A 102 7.20 -42.20 3.16
C GLU A 102 7.37 -40.68 3.38
N LEU A 103 6.32 -39.97 3.81
CA LEU A 103 6.33 -38.51 3.99
C LEU A 103 7.35 -38.03 5.04
N ALA A 104 7.65 -38.83 6.06
CA ALA A 104 8.72 -38.48 7.00
C ALA A 104 10.08 -38.41 6.31
N ASP A 105 10.34 -39.33 5.36
CA ASP A 105 11.60 -39.36 4.61
C ASP A 105 11.65 -38.22 3.59
N ASP A 106 10.53 -37.93 2.92
CA ASP A 106 10.43 -36.79 1.99
C ASP A 106 10.67 -35.45 2.69
N PHE A 107 9.99 -35.19 3.80
CA PHE A 107 10.15 -33.95 4.56
C PHE A 107 11.54 -33.81 5.19
N GLU A 108 12.15 -34.90 5.65
CA GLU A 108 13.56 -34.89 6.09
C GLU A 108 14.50 -34.60 4.92
N GLY A 109 14.21 -35.12 3.72
CA GLY A 109 15.00 -34.91 2.51
C GLY A 109 14.90 -33.49 1.92
N PHE A 110 13.83 -32.75 2.22
CA PHE A 110 13.68 -31.34 1.82
C PHE A 110 14.44 -30.37 2.71
N LEU A 111 14.96 -30.79 3.88
CA LEU A 111 15.77 -29.94 4.74
C LEU A 111 17.17 -29.75 4.15
N ASP A 112 17.60 -28.50 4.01
CA ASP A 112 18.99 -28.17 3.69
C ASP A 112 19.82 -27.90 4.97
N GLU A 113 21.12 -27.64 4.81
CA GLU A 113 22.03 -27.38 5.95
C GLU A 113 21.66 -26.09 6.71
N ASP A 114 20.98 -25.15 6.03
CA ASP A 114 20.57 -23.84 6.53
C ASP A 114 19.12 -23.82 7.07
N ALA A 115 18.39 -24.95 6.96
CA ALA A 115 16.99 -25.07 7.35
C ALA A 115 16.77 -24.62 8.78
N ASP A 116 15.74 -23.82 8.98
CA ASP A 116 15.49 -23.19 10.26
C ASP A 116 14.98 -24.21 11.31
N PRO A 117 15.06 -23.88 12.62
CA PRO A 117 14.62 -24.79 13.67
C PRO A 117 13.14 -25.21 13.57
N GLN A 118 12.28 -24.36 13.00
CA GLN A 118 10.86 -24.63 12.83
C GLN A 118 10.61 -25.59 11.66
N GLU A 119 11.33 -25.46 10.55
CA GLU A 119 11.32 -26.41 9.43
C GLU A 119 11.76 -27.81 9.88
N ARG A 120 12.88 -27.88 10.63
CA ARG A 120 13.37 -29.14 11.21
C ARG A 120 12.36 -29.74 12.18
N TRP A 121 11.70 -28.90 12.98
CA TRP A 121 10.66 -29.33 13.91
C TRP A 121 9.45 -29.93 13.19
N ALA A 122 9.01 -29.24 12.13
CA ALA A 122 7.89 -29.64 11.28
C ALA A 122 8.18 -30.93 10.51
N ALA A 123 9.42 -31.17 10.06
CA ALA A 123 9.78 -32.47 9.48
C ALA A 123 9.75 -33.59 10.53
N GLY A 124 10.25 -33.32 11.74
CA GLY A 124 10.27 -34.31 12.81
C GLY A 124 8.89 -34.75 13.31
N ILE A 125 7.82 -33.98 13.07
CA ILE A 125 6.45 -34.34 13.47
C ILE A 125 6.06 -35.70 12.88
N TRP A 126 6.51 -36.01 11.67
CA TRP A 126 6.20 -37.24 10.97
C TRP A 126 6.83 -38.48 11.63
N ARG A 127 7.85 -38.32 12.49
CA ARG A 127 8.44 -39.46 13.23
C ARG A 127 7.81 -39.67 14.60
N ARG A 128 7.34 -38.60 15.24
CA ARG A 128 6.90 -38.61 16.65
C ARG A 128 5.42 -38.34 16.86
N GLY A 129 4.71 -37.89 15.84
CA GLY A 129 3.31 -37.48 15.91
C GLY A 129 2.37 -38.66 16.20
N LEU A 130 1.41 -38.43 17.10
CA LEU A 130 0.29 -39.34 17.31
C LEU A 130 -0.78 -39.06 16.26
N GLN A 131 -0.97 -39.98 15.32
CA GLN A 131 -1.91 -39.84 14.20
C GLN A 131 -3.36 -40.06 14.64
N LEU A 132 -4.25 -39.14 14.24
CA LEU A 132 -5.67 -39.15 14.57
C LEU A 132 -6.60 -39.28 13.36
N ASP A 133 -6.13 -39.02 12.14
CA ASP A 133 -6.88 -39.29 10.91
C ASP A 133 -6.96 -40.81 10.66
N VAL A 134 -8.15 -41.38 10.80
CA VAL A 134 -8.40 -42.81 10.50
C VAL A 134 -8.81 -42.96 9.04
N GLU A 135 -9.72 -42.10 8.60
CA GLU A 135 -10.15 -41.99 7.21
C GLU A 135 -10.18 -40.52 6.84
N SER A 136 -9.41 -40.15 5.81
CA SER A 136 -9.29 -38.78 5.33
C SER A 136 -9.02 -38.76 3.83
N ASP A 137 -9.35 -37.65 3.19
CA ASP A 137 -8.96 -37.37 1.81
C ASP A 137 -7.54 -36.81 1.84
N ILE A 138 -6.52 -37.66 2.02
CA ILE A 138 -5.09 -37.26 1.97
C ILE A 138 -4.75 -36.07 2.91
N THR A 139 -5.41 -36.05 4.08
CA THR A 139 -5.20 -35.07 5.15
C THR A 139 -4.74 -35.79 6.41
N TYR A 140 -3.58 -35.43 6.93
CA TYR A 140 -2.97 -36.00 8.12
C TYR A 140 -3.18 -35.08 9.32
N VAL A 141 -3.50 -35.65 10.48
CA VAL A 141 -3.74 -34.95 11.74
C VAL A 141 -2.91 -35.60 12.83
N PHE A 142 -1.95 -34.85 13.38
CA PHE A 142 -1.04 -35.32 14.41
C PHE A 142 -1.20 -34.55 15.71
N LEU A 143 -1.07 -35.22 16.85
CA LEU A 143 -0.76 -34.58 18.14
C LEU A 143 0.73 -34.71 18.43
N ASP A 144 1.39 -33.61 18.80
CA ASP A 144 2.83 -33.61 19.11
C ASP A 144 3.09 -33.76 20.63
N PRO A 145 3.66 -34.89 21.09
CA PRO A 145 3.99 -35.08 22.51
C PRO A 145 5.16 -34.22 23.00
N GLU A 146 5.90 -33.54 22.11
CA GLU A 146 7.04 -32.68 22.45
C GLU A 146 6.70 -31.19 22.42
N ASP A 147 5.59 -30.81 21.78
CA ASP A 147 5.06 -29.45 21.77
C ASP A 147 3.88 -29.33 22.74
N VAL A 148 4.24 -29.12 24.02
CA VAL A 148 3.31 -29.13 25.15
C VAL A 148 3.26 -27.76 25.82
N ASP A 149 2.07 -27.23 26.01
CA ASP A 149 1.85 -25.95 26.70
C ASP A 149 1.95 -26.08 28.24
N GLU A 150 1.80 -24.96 28.94
CA GLU A 150 1.82 -24.91 30.41
C GLU A 150 0.70 -25.72 31.10
N ASN A 151 -0.37 -26.07 30.36
CA ASN A 151 -1.51 -26.83 30.85
C ASN A 151 -1.40 -28.33 30.54
N GLY A 152 -0.34 -28.77 29.85
CA GLY A 152 -0.19 -30.14 29.39
C GLY A 152 -0.96 -30.45 28.11
N GLU A 153 -1.48 -29.43 27.41
CA GLU A 153 -2.08 -29.57 26.09
C GLU A 153 -1.00 -29.76 25.02
N TRP A 154 -1.24 -30.70 24.12
CA TRP A 154 -0.35 -30.96 23.00
C TRP A 154 -0.85 -30.18 21.79
N ALA A 155 0.09 -29.61 21.02
CA ALA A 155 -0.24 -28.99 19.75
C ALA A 155 -0.76 -30.04 18.75
N VAL A 156 -1.72 -29.63 17.92
CA VAL A 156 -2.17 -30.42 16.76
C VAL A 156 -1.50 -29.88 15.51
N TYR A 157 -1.01 -30.76 14.65
CA TYR A 157 -0.49 -30.42 13.34
C TYR A 157 -1.35 -31.05 12.25
N THR A 158 -1.71 -30.28 11.24
CA THR A 158 -2.46 -30.78 10.08
C THR A 158 -1.68 -30.56 8.80
N TRP A 159 -1.64 -31.56 7.93
CA TRP A 159 -1.05 -31.42 6.61
C TRP A 159 -1.93 -32.06 5.55
N ALA A 160 -2.11 -31.36 4.42
CA ALA A 160 -2.86 -31.87 3.28
C ALA A 160 -2.03 -31.69 2.01
N SER A 161 -2.03 -32.73 1.17
CA SER A 161 -1.16 -32.80 -0.02
C SER A 161 -1.32 -31.63 -1.01
N TRP A 162 -2.53 -31.07 -1.12
CA TRP A 162 -2.84 -29.97 -2.04
C TRP A 162 -2.52 -28.58 -1.48
N ARG A 163 -2.18 -28.44 -0.19
CA ARG A 163 -1.82 -27.14 0.39
C ARG A 163 -0.43 -26.69 -0.07
N ALA A 164 0.45 -27.62 -0.48
CA ALA A 164 1.83 -27.35 -0.89
C ALA A 164 2.63 -26.51 0.12
N GLU A 165 2.27 -26.60 1.40
CA GLU A 165 2.83 -25.84 2.52
C GLU A 165 3.23 -26.79 3.66
N ALA A 166 4.00 -26.28 4.63
CA ALA A 166 4.36 -27.02 5.83
C ALA A 166 3.11 -27.34 6.70
N PRO A 167 3.19 -28.36 7.58
CA PRO A 167 2.09 -28.69 8.50
C PRO A 167 1.65 -27.48 9.34
N GLU A 168 0.34 -27.19 9.32
CA GLU A 168 -0.27 -26.09 10.06
C GLU A 168 -0.43 -26.48 11.54
N ARG A 169 -0.03 -25.58 12.45
CA ARG A 169 -0.03 -25.81 13.90
C ARG A 169 -1.23 -25.17 14.59
N TYR A 170 -1.91 -25.96 15.42
CA TYR A 170 -2.96 -25.53 16.35
C TYR A 170 -2.51 -25.73 17.80
N PRO A 171 -2.85 -24.81 18.72
CA PRO A 171 -2.35 -24.86 20.10
C PRO A 171 -2.95 -25.98 20.97
N SER A 172 -4.08 -26.58 20.56
CA SER A 172 -4.72 -27.69 21.30
C SER A 172 -5.70 -28.45 20.40
N PHE A 173 -6.11 -29.65 20.84
CA PHE A 173 -7.15 -30.43 20.17
C PHE A 173 -8.50 -29.71 20.12
N PHE A 174 -8.86 -28.94 21.16
CA PHE A 174 -10.07 -28.11 21.12
C PHE A 174 -9.99 -27.00 20.07
N ALA A 175 -8.83 -26.35 19.93
CA ALA A 175 -8.63 -25.32 18.91
C ALA A 175 -8.77 -25.91 17.49
N PHE A 176 -8.18 -27.08 17.25
CA PHE A 176 -8.35 -27.85 16.00
C PHE A 176 -9.83 -28.17 15.73
N MET A 177 -10.56 -28.75 16.70
CA MET A 177 -11.97 -29.09 16.50
C MET A 177 -12.87 -27.87 16.22
N ARG A 178 -12.56 -26.72 16.83
CA ARG A 178 -13.27 -25.46 16.53
C ARG A 178 -12.98 -24.99 15.11
N ASP A 179 -11.76 -25.18 14.63
CA ASP A 179 -11.39 -24.80 13.27
C ASP A 179 -12.01 -25.74 12.22
N MET A 180 -12.06 -27.04 12.49
CA MET A 180 -12.79 -28.00 11.67
C MET A 180 -14.30 -27.69 11.60
N HIS A 181 -14.88 -27.16 12.68
CA HIS A 181 -16.27 -26.65 12.63
C HIS A 181 -16.41 -25.40 11.73
N ARG A 182 -15.41 -24.51 11.72
CA ARG A 182 -15.37 -23.36 10.80
C ARG A 182 -15.23 -23.80 9.36
N GLU A 183 -14.31 -24.73 9.08
CA GLU A 183 -14.10 -25.32 7.76
C GLU A 183 -15.39 -25.96 7.25
N PHE A 184 -16.07 -26.76 8.09
CA PHE A 184 -17.39 -27.33 7.77
C PHE A 184 -18.37 -26.24 7.32
N HIS A 185 -18.52 -25.14 8.07
CA HIS A 185 -19.40 -24.04 7.69
C HIS A 185 -18.95 -23.36 6.39
N SER A 186 -17.65 -23.11 6.23
CA SER A 186 -17.10 -22.43 5.06
C SER A 186 -17.31 -23.21 3.76
N LEU A 187 -17.13 -24.54 3.80
CA LEU A 187 -17.35 -25.42 2.65
C LEU A 187 -18.82 -25.50 2.24
N HIS A 188 -19.75 -25.25 3.17
CA HIS A 188 -21.19 -25.23 2.92
C HIS A 188 -21.74 -23.81 2.71
N ALA A 189 -20.90 -22.77 2.76
CA ALA A 189 -21.35 -21.39 2.68
C ALA A 189 -21.83 -21.00 1.28
N GLU A 190 -21.19 -21.51 0.24
CA GLU A 190 -21.63 -21.34 -1.14
C GLU A 190 -22.66 -22.43 -1.47
N ALA A 191 -23.93 -22.03 -1.54
CA ALA A 191 -24.97 -22.92 -2.05
C ALA A 191 -24.66 -23.24 -3.51
N ARG A 192 -24.66 -24.53 -3.88
CA ARG A 192 -24.65 -24.92 -5.29
C ARG A 192 -25.88 -24.33 -5.98
N ASP A 193 -25.77 -24.00 -7.27
CA ASP A 193 -26.87 -23.42 -8.03
C ASP A 193 -28.19 -24.21 -7.82
N GLY A 194 -29.17 -23.55 -7.20
CA GLY A 194 -30.49 -24.13 -6.91
C GLY A 194 -30.68 -24.74 -5.52
N GLU A 195 -29.65 -24.80 -4.68
CA GLU A 195 -29.76 -25.23 -3.28
C GLU A 195 -30.16 -24.08 -2.34
N PRO A 196 -30.93 -24.35 -1.27
CA PRO A 196 -31.24 -23.34 -0.28
C PRO A 196 -29.97 -22.88 0.46
N PRO A 197 -29.88 -21.60 0.85
CA PRO A 197 -28.71 -21.10 1.57
C PRO A 197 -28.52 -21.85 2.90
N PHE A 198 -27.27 -22.14 3.25
CA PHE A 198 -26.93 -22.79 4.51
C PHE A 198 -27.19 -21.85 5.69
N VAL A 199 -28.38 -22.02 6.31
CA VAL A 199 -28.88 -21.16 7.40
C VAL A 199 -29.22 -22.00 8.62
N ASN A 200 -28.47 -21.81 9.71
CA ASN A 200 -28.68 -22.41 11.02
C ASN A 200 -28.51 -21.36 12.13
N ASP A 201 -28.59 -21.78 13.39
CA ASP A 201 -28.48 -20.83 14.52
C ASP A 201 -27.09 -20.19 14.65
N THR A 202 -26.03 -20.92 14.28
CA THR A 202 -24.66 -20.37 14.26
C THR A 202 -24.53 -19.32 13.17
N THR A 203 -25.01 -19.59 11.95
CA THR A 203 -24.95 -18.60 10.86
C THR A 203 -25.80 -17.37 11.15
N ARG A 204 -27.01 -17.52 11.71
CA ARG A 204 -27.84 -16.38 12.15
C ARG A 204 -27.15 -15.53 13.22
N LYS A 205 -26.46 -16.18 14.16
CA LYS A 205 -25.68 -15.48 15.19
C LYS A 205 -24.51 -14.71 14.57
N LEU A 206 -23.78 -15.33 13.64
CA LEU A 206 -22.68 -14.69 12.94
C LEU A 206 -23.16 -13.53 12.06
N ASP A 207 -24.30 -13.66 11.39
CA ASP A 207 -24.88 -12.58 10.58
C ASP A 207 -25.28 -11.39 11.47
N ALA A 208 -25.82 -11.65 12.68
CA ALA A 208 -26.09 -10.61 13.66
C ALA A 208 -24.81 -9.95 14.21
N GLN A 209 -23.75 -10.75 14.44
CA GLN A 209 -22.44 -10.24 14.83
C GLN A 209 -21.80 -9.40 13.72
N LEU A 210 -21.94 -9.80 12.45
CA LEU A 210 -21.45 -9.06 11.29
C LEU A 210 -22.14 -7.70 11.17
N GLU A 211 -23.47 -7.64 11.33
CA GLU A 211 -24.19 -6.36 11.36
C GLU A 211 -23.78 -5.48 12.55
N ALA A 212 -23.54 -6.08 13.73
CA ALA A 212 -23.02 -5.35 14.88
C ALA A 212 -21.60 -4.81 14.62
N ALA A 213 -20.72 -5.62 14.02
CA ALA A 213 -19.36 -5.26 13.65
C ALA A 213 -19.35 -4.14 12.61
N ARG A 214 -20.23 -4.20 11.61
CA ARG A 214 -20.41 -3.15 10.61
C ARG A 214 -20.77 -1.82 11.27
N LEU A 215 -21.76 -1.81 12.15
CA LEU A 215 -22.15 -0.60 12.88
C LEU A 215 -21.03 -0.09 13.80
N GLU A 216 -20.27 -0.99 14.42
CA GLU A 216 -19.11 -0.65 15.23
C GLU A 216 -17.99 0.00 14.41
N ALA A 217 -17.68 -0.54 13.22
CA ALA A 217 -16.72 0.06 12.30
C ALA A 217 -17.13 1.46 11.86
N LEU A 218 -18.42 1.68 11.57
CA LEU A 218 -18.96 2.99 11.20
C LEU A 218 -18.93 4.00 12.36
N ARG A 219 -18.92 3.55 13.62
CA ARG A 219 -18.75 4.41 14.81
C ARG A 219 -17.29 4.75 15.10
N GLY A 220 -16.34 4.11 14.43
CA GLY A 220 -14.90 4.29 14.65
C GLY A 220 -14.20 3.09 15.31
N GLY A 221 -14.94 2.06 15.74
CA GLY A 221 -14.40 0.88 16.43
C GLY A 221 -13.87 -0.20 15.49
N TRP A 222 -13.03 0.18 14.52
CA TRP A 222 -12.62 -0.70 13.43
C TRP A 222 -11.79 -1.91 13.86
N GLU A 223 -11.04 -1.85 14.98
CA GLU A 223 -10.23 -2.98 15.49
C GLU A 223 -11.13 -4.14 15.93
N ARG A 224 -12.07 -3.86 16.84
CA ARG A 224 -13.06 -4.85 17.31
C ARG A 224 -13.96 -5.35 16.18
N ALA A 225 -14.32 -4.46 15.27
CA ALA A 225 -15.07 -4.85 14.09
C ALA A 225 -14.25 -5.78 13.19
N GLY A 226 -12.96 -5.51 13.01
CA GLY A 226 -12.02 -6.33 12.24
C GLY A 226 -11.96 -7.77 12.78
N GLU A 227 -11.81 -7.93 14.10
CA GLU A 227 -11.81 -9.26 14.74
C GLU A 227 -13.11 -10.03 14.47
N ALA A 228 -14.27 -9.39 14.63
CA ALA A 228 -15.56 -10.02 14.39
C ALA A 228 -15.79 -10.35 12.90
N LEU A 229 -15.29 -9.52 11.99
CA LEU A 229 -15.34 -9.78 10.54
C LEU A 229 -14.39 -10.91 10.13
N ASP A 230 -13.19 -10.99 10.71
CA ASP A 230 -12.25 -12.10 10.50
C ASP A 230 -12.85 -13.42 11.03
N GLU A 231 -13.54 -13.39 12.19
CA GLU A 231 -14.29 -14.55 12.69
C GLU A 231 -15.42 -14.97 11.73
N ALA A 232 -16.25 -14.04 11.27
CA ALA A 232 -17.31 -14.35 10.32
C ALA A 232 -16.76 -14.85 8.96
N LYS A 233 -15.64 -14.29 8.49
CA LYS A 233 -14.93 -14.75 7.29
C LYS A 233 -14.46 -16.20 7.44
N ALA A 234 -13.93 -16.60 8.59
CA ALA A 234 -13.49 -17.97 8.84
C ALA A 234 -14.64 -19.00 8.76
N TYR A 235 -15.87 -18.59 9.06
CA TYR A 235 -17.09 -19.39 8.86
C TYR A 235 -17.67 -19.29 7.44
N GLY A 236 -16.96 -18.67 6.50
CA GLY A 236 -17.39 -18.45 5.12
C GLY A 236 -18.61 -17.52 5.01
N ARG A 237 -18.89 -16.66 6.00
CA ARG A 237 -20.09 -15.82 5.93
C ARG A 237 -20.01 -14.85 4.74
N PRO A 238 -21.09 -14.76 3.93
CA PRO A 238 -21.16 -13.80 2.84
C PRO A 238 -20.91 -12.38 3.37
N ARG A 239 -20.38 -11.50 2.52
CA ARG A 239 -20.06 -10.08 2.82
C ARG A 239 -18.89 -9.85 3.79
N ALA A 240 -18.56 -10.80 4.68
CA ALA A 240 -17.54 -10.61 5.74
C ALA A 240 -16.15 -10.24 5.19
N ALA A 241 -15.68 -10.97 4.19
CA ALA A 241 -14.39 -10.72 3.54
C ALA A 241 -14.36 -9.34 2.87
N GLY A 242 -15.35 -9.01 2.05
CA GLY A 242 -15.40 -7.72 1.37
C GLY A 242 -15.51 -6.52 2.31
N LEU A 243 -16.20 -6.66 3.46
CA LEU A 243 -16.20 -5.65 4.52
C LEU A 243 -14.82 -5.52 5.18
N ARG A 244 -14.18 -6.65 5.52
CA ARG A 244 -12.85 -6.66 6.15
C ARG A 244 -11.79 -6.05 5.24
N ASP A 245 -11.86 -6.34 3.95
CA ASP A 245 -10.94 -5.86 2.94
C ASP A 245 -10.97 -4.33 2.78
N GLN A 246 -12.12 -3.69 3.00
CA GLN A 246 -12.20 -2.22 3.01
C GLN A 246 -11.39 -1.60 4.16
N ILE A 247 -11.35 -2.28 5.31
CA ILE A 247 -10.51 -1.88 6.44
C ILE A 247 -9.04 -2.11 6.08
N ARG A 248 -8.68 -3.29 5.57
CA ARG A 248 -7.30 -3.65 5.18
C ARG A 248 -6.74 -2.69 4.13
N ARG A 249 -7.54 -2.32 3.13
CA ARG A 249 -7.16 -1.37 2.08
C ARG A 249 -6.73 -0.02 2.66
N LEU A 250 -7.46 0.50 3.65
CA LEU A 250 -7.13 1.76 4.31
C LEU A 250 -5.92 1.66 5.23
N LEU A 251 -5.59 0.47 5.72
CA LEU A 251 -4.38 0.21 6.51
C LEU A 251 -3.13 0.00 5.65
N GLY A 252 -3.26 -0.03 4.31
CA GLY A 252 -2.16 -0.26 3.38
C GLY A 252 -1.84 -1.73 3.12
N GLU A 253 -2.67 -2.66 3.59
CA GLU A 253 -2.53 -4.12 3.38
C GLU A 253 -3.07 -4.52 1.99
N THR A 254 -2.55 -3.90 0.93
CA THR A 254 -3.15 -3.95 -0.42
C THR A 254 -3.14 -5.33 -1.06
N TYR A 255 -2.10 -6.13 -0.79
CA TYR A 255 -1.92 -7.49 -1.33
C TYR A 255 -2.92 -8.52 -0.76
N LEU A 256 -3.63 -8.18 0.32
CA LEU A 256 -4.63 -9.05 0.95
C LEU A 256 -6.08 -8.72 0.54
N VAL A 257 -6.27 -7.81 -0.43
CA VAL A 257 -7.58 -7.23 -0.76
C VAL A 257 -8.05 -7.73 -2.13
N SER A 258 -9.20 -8.40 -2.15
CA SER A 258 -9.92 -8.79 -3.38
C SER A 258 -11.33 -8.20 -3.44
N PHE A 259 -11.88 -7.78 -2.29
CA PHE A 259 -13.29 -7.42 -2.08
C PHE A 259 -14.31 -8.54 -2.40
N GLU A 260 -13.85 -9.72 -2.81
CA GLU A 260 -14.66 -10.88 -3.21
C GLU A 260 -15.84 -10.47 -4.13
N HIS A 261 -17.00 -11.10 -3.97
CA HIS A 261 -18.23 -10.81 -4.72
C HIS A 261 -18.74 -9.36 -4.61
N LEU A 262 -18.23 -8.51 -3.70
CA LEU A 262 -18.68 -7.11 -3.63
C LEU A 262 -18.15 -6.29 -4.80
N VAL A 263 -16.99 -6.63 -5.35
CA VAL A 263 -16.41 -5.88 -6.48
C VAL A 263 -17.21 -6.09 -7.76
N THR A 264 -17.86 -7.24 -7.90
CA THR A 264 -18.66 -7.61 -9.06
C THR A 264 -20.11 -7.15 -8.97
N ASP A 265 -20.56 -6.68 -7.80
CA ASP A 265 -21.88 -6.07 -7.63
C ASP A 265 -21.88 -4.64 -8.21
N PRO A 266 -22.72 -4.33 -9.21
CA PRO A 266 -22.81 -3.01 -9.83
C PRO A 266 -23.07 -1.86 -8.83
N ARG A 267 -23.68 -2.15 -7.67
CA ARG A 267 -23.94 -1.16 -6.62
C ARG A 267 -22.67 -0.66 -5.94
N TYR A 268 -21.67 -1.53 -5.76
CA TYR A 268 -20.44 -1.23 -5.02
C TYR A 268 -19.22 -1.07 -5.93
N ALA A 269 -19.28 -1.61 -7.15
CA ALA A 269 -18.25 -1.51 -8.17
C ALA A 269 -17.66 -0.09 -8.34
N PRO A 270 -18.45 1.02 -8.35
CA PRO A 270 -17.89 2.37 -8.47
C PRO A 270 -16.96 2.81 -7.32
N GLU A 271 -17.07 2.20 -6.14
CA GLU A 271 -16.23 2.50 -4.97
C GLU A 271 -15.09 1.48 -4.76
N LEU A 272 -15.32 0.22 -5.13
CA LEU A 272 -14.39 -0.88 -4.86
C LEU A 272 -13.47 -1.25 -6.04
N LEU A 273 -13.92 -1.07 -7.29
CA LEU A 273 -13.07 -1.31 -8.46
C LEU A 273 -11.87 -0.37 -8.54
N PRO A 274 -12.03 0.97 -8.40
CA PRO A 274 -10.92 1.88 -8.62
C PRO A 274 -9.66 1.57 -7.79
N PRO A 275 -9.73 1.33 -6.45
CA PRO A 275 -8.53 1.02 -5.67
C PRO A 275 -7.86 -0.30 -6.09
N LEU A 276 -8.63 -1.33 -6.49
CA LEU A 276 -8.07 -2.57 -7.03
C LEU A 276 -7.34 -2.35 -8.37
N LEU A 277 -7.93 -1.55 -9.25
CA LEU A 277 -7.36 -1.25 -10.56
C LEU A 277 -6.13 -0.36 -10.46
N ALA A 278 -6.09 0.56 -9.49
CA ALA A 278 -4.89 1.34 -9.16
C ALA A 278 -3.75 0.45 -8.67
N GLU A 279 -4.04 -0.53 -7.81
CA GLU A 279 -3.06 -1.53 -7.40
C GLU A 279 -2.56 -2.35 -8.59
N HIS A 280 -3.48 -2.83 -9.42
CA HIS A 280 -3.15 -3.61 -10.60
C HIS A 280 -2.30 -2.81 -11.60
N ALA A 281 -2.65 -1.55 -11.87
CA ALA A 281 -1.90 -0.68 -12.78
C ALA A 281 -0.47 -0.39 -12.30
N ALA A 282 -0.25 -0.31 -10.97
CA ALA A 282 1.08 -0.12 -10.40
C ALA A 282 1.99 -1.36 -10.55
N HIS A 283 1.41 -2.57 -10.58
CA HIS A 283 2.16 -3.83 -10.58
C HIS A 283 2.13 -4.57 -11.93
N SER A 284 1.21 -4.23 -12.84
CA SER A 284 0.99 -4.94 -14.11
C SER A 284 1.07 -3.98 -15.28
N TYR A 285 2.24 -3.96 -15.93
CA TYR A 285 2.50 -3.06 -17.05
C TYR A 285 2.06 -3.60 -18.42
N ARG A 286 1.72 -4.90 -18.56
CA ARG A 286 1.47 -5.52 -19.88
C ARG A 286 0.45 -6.66 -19.97
N ASP A 287 0.10 -7.34 -18.88
CA ASP A 287 -0.82 -8.50 -18.93
C ASP A 287 -2.09 -8.27 -18.09
N ASP A 288 -3.18 -7.93 -18.79
CA ASP A 288 -4.50 -7.70 -18.20
C ASP A 288 -5.30 -9.01 -18.06
N SER A 289 -4.70 -10.19 -18.33
CA SER A 289 -5.37 -11.49 -18.21
C SER A 289 -5.74 -11.82 -16.76
N LEU A 290 -4.98 -11.30 -15.79
CA LEU A 290 -5.24 -11.47 -14.35
C LEU A 290 -6.51 -10.73 -13.89
N LEU A 291 -6.91 -9.65 -14.56
CA LEU A 291 -8.14 -8.92 -14.24
C LEU A 291 -9.39 -9.78 -14.41
N LYS A 292 -9.42 -10.62 -15.45
CA LYS A 292 -10.54 -11.54 -15.68
C LYS A 292 -10.67 -12.58 -14.58
N PHE A 293 -9.56 -12.93 -13.93
CA PHE A 293 -9.58 -13.83 -12.78
C PHE A 293 -10.13 -13.12 -11.54
N SER A 294 -9.63 -11.91 -11.24
CA SER A 294 -10.10 -11.10 -10.10
C SER A 294 -11.57 -10.67 -10.21
N LEU A 295 -12.11 -10.54 -11.43
CA LEU A 295 -13.49 -10.15 -11.69
C LEU A 295 -14.35 -11.31 -12.21
N ARG A 296 -13.98 -12.55 -11.87
CA ARG A 296 -14.79 -13.72 -12.23
C ARG A 296 -16.21 -13.56 -11.69
N GLY A 297 -17.20 -13.68 -12.56
CA GLY A 297 -18.62 -13.51 -12.20
C GLY A 297 -19.16 -12.09 -12.37
N ALA A 298 -18.33 -11.12 -12.78
CA ALA A 298 -18.79 -9.81 -13.21
C ALA A 298 -19.64 -9.89 -14.49
N ASP A 299 -20.65 -9.03 -14.58
CA ASP A 299 -21.39 -8.81 -15.82
C ASP A 299 -20.59 -7.97 -16.83
N GLU A 300 -21.13 -7.84 -18.06
CA GLU A 300 -20.47 -7.08 -19.12
C GLU A 300 -20.31 -5.58 -18.77
N ASP A 301 -21.25 -5.02 -18.01
CA ASP A 301 -21.26 -3.61 -17.62
C ASP A 301 -20.13 -3.30 -16.63
N VAL A 302 -19.97 -4.14 -15.59
CA VAL A 302 -18.89 -4.06 -14.60
C VAL A 302 -17.54 -4.29 -15.26
N MET A 303 -17.43 -5.25 -16.17
CA MET A 303 -16.19 -5.47 -16.93
C MET A 303 -15.82 -4.26 -17.81
N SER A 304 -16.81 -3.64 -18.47
CA SER A 304 -16.61 -2.43 -19.28
C SER A 304 -16.18 -1.24 -18.42
N LEU A 305 -16.80 -1.08 -17.25
CA LEU A 305 -16.40 -0.09 -16.24
C LEU A 305 -14.97 -0.33 -15.76
N ALA A 306 -14.58 -1.59 -15.53
CA ALA A 306 -13.23 -1.94 -15.09
C ALA A 306 -12.17 -1.56 -16.13
N TYR A 307 -12.36 -1.91 -17.40
CA TYR A 307 -11.41 -1.53 -18.45
C TYR A 307 -11.33 0.00 -18.64
N THR A 308 -12.46 0.69 -18.61
CA THR A 308 -12.50 2.16 -18.72
C THR A 308 -11.76 2.82 -17.56
N THR A 309 -12.01 2.37 -16.34
CA THR A 309 -11.36 2.89 -15.13
C THR A 309 -9.86 2.60 -15.15
N LEU A 310 -9.46 1.39 -15.57
CA LEU A 310 -8.05 1.02 -15.69
C LEU A 310 -7.30 1.90 -16.68
N ALA A 311 -7.89 2.19 -17.84
CA ALA A 311 -7.31 3.11 -18.82
C ALA A 311 -7.15 4.51 -18.22
N GLN A 312 -8.19 5.04 -17.56
CA GLN A 312 -8.15 6.35 -16.91
C GLN A 312 -7.10 6.41 -15.79
N VAL A 313 -6.94 5.35 -15.01
CA VAL A 313 -5.92 5.27 -13.95
C VAL A 313 -4.51 5.24 -14.54
N ARG A 314 -4.28 4.44 -15.60
CA ARG A 314 -2.99 4.39 -16.31
C ARG A 314 -2.64 5.74 -16.95
N ASP A 315 -3.63 6.44 -17.48
CA ASP A 315 -3.47 7.76 -18.08
C ASP A 315 -3.42 8.89 -17.03
N GLY A 316 -3.67 8.61 -15.74
CA GLY A 316 -3.72 9.61 -14.69
C GLY A 316 -4.91 10.59 -14.80
N THR A 317 -5.98 10.18 -15.49
CA THR A 317 -7.19 11.01 -15.72
C THR A 317 -8.39 10.59 -14.88
N TYR A 318 -8.29 9.50 -14.12
CA TYR A 318 -9.36 9.04 -13.25
C TYR A 318 -9.71 10.08 -12.19
N ARG A 319 -11.01 10.36 -12.03
CA ARG A 319 -11.54 11.40 -11.15
C ARG A 319 -12.66 10.87 -10.28
N TYR A 320 -12.48 10.92 -8.96
CA TYR A 320 -13.51 10.53 -8.01
C TYR A 320 -14.46 11.70 -7.71
N ALA A 321 -15.72 11.56 -8.10
CA ALA A 321 -16.72 12.62 -7.94
C ALA A 321 -18.02 12.05 -7.32
N PRO A 322 -18.02 11.73 -6.01
CA PRO A 322 -19.24 11.29 -5.35
C PRO A 322 -20.24 12.45 -5.27
N GLY A 323 -21.52 12.14 -5.09
CA GLY A 323 -22.56 13.15 -4.94
C GLY A 323 -22.59 13.81 -3.55
N GLY A 324 -23.43 14.85 -3.41
CA GLY A 324 -23.75 15.48 -2.13
C GLY A 324 -22.62 16.30 -1.50
N ALA A 325 -22.78 16.62 -0.21
CA ALA A 325 -21.86 17.48 0.55
C ALA A 325 -20.45 16.88 0.67
N PHE A 326 -20.34 15.54 0.72
CA PHE A 326 -19.05 14.86 0.68
C PHE A 326 -18.34 15.07 -0.67
N GLY A 327 -19.08 14.98 -1.79
CA GLY A 327 -18.57 15.31 -3.13
C GLY A 327 -18.00 16.71 -3.27
N GLU A 328 -18.68 17.71 -2.72
CA GLU A 328 -18.18 19.09 -2.71
C GLU A 328 -16.88 19.21 -1.91
N ALA A 329 -16.77 18.49 -0.78
CA ALA A 329 -15.54 18.46 0.00
C ALA A 329 -14.40 17.75 -0.73
N VAL A 330 -14.68 16.66 -1.45
CA VAL A 330 -13.71 15.97 -2.33
C VAL A 330 -13.22 16.94 -3.42
N ALA A 331 -14.12 17.72 -4.02
CA ALA A 331 -13.73 18.72 -5.03
C ALA A 331 -12.81 19.80 -4.45
N ARG A 332 -13.12 20.31 -3.25
CA ARG A 332 -12.25 21.27 -2.55
C ARG A 332 -10.90 20.67 -2.15
N ALA A 333 -10.90 19.45 -1.61
CA ALA A 333 -9.68 18.75 -1.22
C ALA A 333 -8.76 18.51 -2.42
N ARG A 334 -9.32 18.14 -3.58
CA ARG A 334 -8.58 18.02 -4.82
C ARG A 334 -7.91 19.33 -5.22
N GLU A 335 -8.64 20.46 -5.14
CA GLU A 335 -8.09 21.76 -5.50
C GLU A 335 -6.94 22.17 -4.57
N LEU A 336 -7.04 21.86 -3.27
CA LEU A 336 -5.93 22.05 -2.32
C LEU A 336 -4.72 21.18 -2.66
N ALA A 337 -4.94 19.88 -2.88
CA ALA A 337 -3.88 18.92 -3.23
C ALA A 337 -3.19 19.26 -4.56
N ARG A 338 -3.96 19.74 -5.55
CA ARG A 338 -3.47 20.21 -6.86
C ARG A 338 -2.40 21.28 -6.75
N TRP A 339 -2.48 22.12 -5.71
CA TRP A 339 -1.52 23.19 -5.44
C TRP A 339 -0.57 22.89 -4.28
N GLY A 340 -0.54 21.63 -3.81
CA GLY A 340 0.41 21.15 -2.82
C GLY A 340 -0.05 21.25 -1.36
N ASP A 341 -1.26 21.74 -1.06
CA ASP A 341 -1.80 21.74 0.31
C ASP A 341 -2.40 20.37 0.66
N THR A 342 -1.52 19.41 0.99
CA THR A 342 -1.91 18.02 1.27
C THR A 342 -2.58 17.85 2.64
N ASP A 343 -2.13 18.61 3.64
CA ASP A 343 -2.70 18.58 4.99
C ASP A 343 -4.08 19.26 5.03
N GLY A 344 -4.25 20.39 4.35
CA GLY A 344 -5.55 21.04 4.18
C GLY A 344 -6.54 20.21 3.36
N ALA A 345 -6.06 19.51 2.33
CA ALA A 345 -6.86 18.55 1.57
C ALA A 345 -7.37 17.41 2.46
N TRP A 346 -6.48 16.79 3.23
CA TRP A 346 -6.85 15.71 4.17
C TRP A 346 -7.85 16.20 5.24
N GLN A 347 -7.58 17.34 5.84
CA GLN A 347 -8.45 17.95 6.84
C GLN A 347 -9.85 18.24 6.27
N THR A 348 -9.94 18.65 5.00
CA THR A 348 -11.21 18.87 4.30
C THR A 348 -11.99 17.56 4.12
N LEU A 349 -11.33 16.48 3.68
CA LEU A 349 -11.96 15.15 3.53
C LEU A 349 -12.46 14.63 4.88
N ARG A 350 -11.61 14.69 5.90
CA ARG A 350 -11.91 14.22 7.26
C ARG A 350 -13.13 14.94 7.86
N ASN A 351 -13.20 16.26 7.72
CA ASN A 351 -14.32 17.05 8.25
C ASN A 351 -15.65 16.74 7.55
N ALA A 352 -15.60 16.29 6.29
CA ALA A 352 -16.77 15.93 5.50
C ALA A 352 -17.18 14.46 5.68
N LEU A 353 -16.31 13.60 6.22
CA LEU A 353 -16.59 12.18 6.41
C LEU A 353 -17.87 11.88 7.22
N PRO A 354 -18.25 12.66 8.25
CA PRO A 354 -19.54 12.48 8.94
C PRO A 354 -20.77 12.71 8.04
N LEU A 355 -20.61 13.44 6.93
CA LEU A 355 -21.65 13.71 5.93
C LEU A 355 -21.66 12.68 4.80
N TRP A 356 -20.71 11.75 4.78
CA TRP A 356 -20.68 10.66 3.80
C TRP A 356 -21.74 9.60 4.14
N GLU A 357 -22.39 9.11 3.09
CA GLU A 357 -23.42 8.06 3.16
C GLU A 357 -22.94 6.80 2.46
N PRO A 358 -23.09 5.62 3.08
CA PRO A 358 -22.75 4.36 2.45
C PRO A 358 -23.71 4.06 1.29
N LEU A 359 -23.20 3.37 0.27
CA LEU A 359 -24.00 3.00 -0.91
C LEU A 359 -25.00 1.90 -0.58
N GLY A 360 -24.71 1.12 0.46
CA GLY A 360 -25.51 -0.01 0.93
C GLY A 360 -24.91 -0.57 2.22
N PRO A 361 -25.45 -1.68 2.73
CA PRO A 361 -24.95 -2.30 3.95
C PRO A 361 -23.54 -2.89 3.79
N ASP A 362 -22.99 -3.03 2.58
CA ASP A 362 -21.63 -3.54 2.38
C ASP A 362 -20.59 -2.47 2.06
N HIS A 363 -20.90 -1.21 2.36
CA HIS A 363 -19.99 -0.09 2.14
C HIS A 363 -19.61 0.53 3.50
N LEU A 364 -18.35 0.37 3.92
CA LEU A 364 -17.82 0.84 5.20
C LEU A 364 -17.07 2.17 5.12
N ALA A 365 -16.48 2.51 3.98
CA ALA A 365 -15.72 3.73 3.81
C ALA A 365 -15.64 4.11 2.33
N PRO A 366 -15.58 5.40 1.98
CA PRO A 366 -15.30 5.82 0.61
C PRO A 366 -13.88 5.41 0.24
N LEU A 367 -13.72 4.68 -0.87
CA LEU A 367 -12.43 4.10 -1.28
C LEU A 367 -12.00 4.51 -2.68
N ALA A 368 -12.93 4.93 -3.54
CA ALA A 368 -12.60 5.24 -4.93
C ALA A 368 -11.62 6.41 -5.08
N TRP A 369 -11.55 7.34 -4.11
CA TRP A 369 -10.56 8.42 -4.11
C TRP A 369 -9.11 7.93 -4.04
N VAL A 370 -8.86 6.71 -3.55
CA VAL A 370 -7.51 6.12 -3.47
C VAL A 370 -6.94 5.82 -4.85
N ALA A 371 -7.78 5.73 -5.88
CA ALA A 371 -7.33 5.60 -7.27
C ALA A 371 -7.12 6.95 -7.97
N GLU A 372 -7.53 8.05 -7.34
CA GLU A 372 -7.43 9.36 -7.96
C GLU A 372 -6.01 9.95 -7.79
N PRO A 373 -5.32 10.35 -8.88
CA PRO A 373 -3.90 10.68 -8.83
C PRO A 373 -3.50 11.82 -7.88
N LEU A 374 -4.40 12.79 -7.64
CA LEU A 374 -4.16 13.91 -6.73
C LEU A 374 -4.47 13.59 -5.26
N LEU A 375 -5.43 12.68 -5.02
CA LEU A 375 -5.90 12.35 -3.67
C LEU A 375 -5.25 11.09 -3.12
N ALA A 376 -4.88 10.13 -3.98
CA ALA A 376 -4.23 8.89 -3.61
C ALA A 376 -3.00 9.09 -2.70
N PRO A 377 -2.09 10.06 -2.97
CA PRO A 377 -0.95 10.32 -2.10
C PRO A 377 -1.32 10.76 -0.69
N LEU A 378 -2.56 11.22 -0.46
CA LEU A 378 -3.01 11.63 0.87
C LEU A 378 -3.18 10.43 1.81
N LEU A 379 -3.33 9.21 1.29
CA LEU A 379 -3.48 8.01 2.11
C LEU A 379 -2.12 7.59 2.69
N THR A 380 -2.00 7.70 4.01
CA THR A 380 -0.93 7.06 4.80
C THR A 380 -1.55 6.09 5.80
N PRO A 381 -0.80 5.12 6.36
CA PRO A 381 -1.35 4.22 7.37
C PRO A 381 -1.99 4.94 8.57
N GLU A 382 -1.41 6.08 9.01
CA GLU A 382 -1.93 6.89 10.10
C GLU A 382 -3.24 7.58 9.73
N ARG A 383 -3.30 8.19 8.54
CA ARG A 383 -4.52 8.81 8.01
C ARG A 383 -5.61 7.77 7.72
N GLY A 384 -5.24 6.57 7.29
CA GLY A 384 -6.15 5.43 7.15
C GLY A 384 -6.79 5.03 8.48
N ARG A 385 -5.98 4.87 9.54
CA ARG A 385 -6.46 4.62 10.91
C ARG A 385 -7.36 5.76 11.41
N GLU A 386 -7.02 7.01 11.11
CA GLU A 386 -7.82 8.18 11.48
C GLU A 386 -9.19 8.18 10.78
N LEU A 387 -9.24 7.87 9.47
CA LEU A 387 -10.50 7.74 8.72
C LEU A 387 -11.36 6.62 9.30
N LEU A 388 -10.76 5.45 9.53
CA LEU A 388 -11.44 4.30 10.11
C LEU A 388 -11.97 4.57 11.52
N SER A 389 -11.26 5.38 12.30
CA SER A 389 -11.64 5.78 13.66
C SER A 389 -12.65 6.93 13.67
N THR A 390 -12.88 7.61 12.54
CA THR A 390 -13.83 8.72 12.45
C THR A 390 -15.25 8.19 12.23
N PRO A 391 -16.23 8.58 13.08
CA PRO A 391 -17.63 8.20 12.92
C PRO A 391 -18.20 8.71 11.58
N ARG A 392 -18.94 7.83 10.89
CA ARG A 392 -19.43 8.07 9.51
C ARG A 392 -20.70 7.26 9.21
N GLY A 393 -21.31 7.51 8.06
CA GLY A 393 -22.54 6.80 7.65
C GLY A 393 -23.73 7.03 8.59
N GLY A 394 -23.88 8.27 9.08
CA GLY A 394 -24.93 8.67 10.02
C GLY A 394 -24.73 8.18 11.45
N GLN A 395 -23.63 7.47 11.76
CA GLN A 395 -23.32 7.03 13.13
C GLN A 395 -22.71 8.15 13.97
N THR A 396 -22.94 8.08 15.28
CA THR A 396 -22.33 8.98 16.27
C THR A 396 -21.25 8.21 17.04
N GLY A 397 -20.17 8.91 17.41
CA GLY A 397 -19.04 8.32 18.12
C GLY A 397 -18.03 9.37 18.56
N VAL A 398 -16.98 8.94 19.25
CA VAL A 398 -15.88 9.82 19.68
C VAL A 398 -15.03 10.15 18.46
N ARG A 399 -14.82 11.44 18.19
CA ARG A 399 -13.91 11.84 17.11
C ARG A 399 -12.46 11.56 17.53
N PRO A 400 -11.66 10.89 16.69
CA PRO A 400 -10.26 10.65 16.98
C PRO A 400 -9.50 11.97 17.02
N ARG A 401 -8.34 11.96 17.69
CA ARG A 401 -7.41 13.09 17.60
C ARG A 401 -6.89 13.19 16.17
N PRO A 402 -6.79 14.41 15.60
CA PRO A 402 -6.22 14.57 14.28
C PRO A 402 -4.81 14.00 14.21
N THR A 403 -4.48 13.33 13.10
CA THR A 403 -3.10 12.92 12.81
C THR A 403 -2.24 14.17 12.66
N ALA A 404 -0.95 14.08 12.98
CA ALA A 404 0.01 15.14 12.69
C ALA A 404 0.04 15.43 11.18
N GLY A 405 0.29 16.70 10.83
CA GLY A 405 0.51 17.08 9.44
C GLY A 405 1.72 16.36 8.86
N LEU A 406 1.67 16.05 7.56
CA LEU A 406 2.79 15.47 6.84
C LEU A 406 3.82 16.53 6.46
N ASP A 407 3.40 17.79 6.36
CA ASP A 407 4.26 18.91 6.01
C ASP A 407 4.79 19.63 7.27
N PRO A 408 6.11 19.82 7.42
CA PRO A 408 6.71 20.38 8.63
C PRO A 408 6.47 21.89 8.81
N GLY A 409 5.83 22.55 7.85
CA GLY A 409 5.49 23.98 7.91
C GLY A 409 6.70 24.91 7.80
N ASN A 410 7.83 24.44 7.27
CA ASN A 410 9.05 25.24 7.09
C ASN A 410 9.84 24.78 5.84
N LEU A 411 11.04 25.34 5.64
CA LEU A 411 11.96 24.97 4.56
C LEU A 411 13.10 24.03 5.01
N ALA A 412 13.28 23.85 6.33
CA ALA A 412 14.44 23.18 6.94
C ALA A 412 14.61 21.73 6.48
N TRP A 413 13.50 21.05 6.19
CA TRP A 413 13.48 19.66 5.74
C TRP A 413 14.25 19.42 4.44
N LEU A 414 14.51 20.46 3.63
CA LEU A 414 15.32 20.35 2.41
C LEU A 414 16.78 19.99 2.73
N ALA A 415 17.29 20.39 3.90
CA ALA A 415 18.64 20.07 4.37
C ALA A 415 18.76 18.67 5.00
N GLU A 416 17.64 18.05 5.40
CA GLU A 416 17.65 16.77 6.12
C GLU A 416 17.96 15.57 5.20
N PRO A 417 18.87 14.65 5.58
CA PRO A 417 19.01 13.37 4.90
C PRO A 417 17.77 12.50 5.20
N GLY A 418 17.10 12.00 4.16
CA GLY A 418 15.90 11.17 4.31
C GLY A 418 15.80 10.12 3.21
N PRO A 419 15.06 9.01 3.44
CA PRO A 419 14.84 7.99 2.41
C PRO A 419 14.15 8.63 1.20
N GLY A 420 14.80 8.58 0.04
CA GLY A 420 14.36 9.25 -1.20
C GLY A 420 14.80 10.72 -1.34
N ASN A 421 15.55 11.28 -0.38
CA ASN A 421 16.19 12.60 -0.49
C ASN A 421 17.67 12.44 -0.85
N ASP A 422 17.95 11.83 -1.99
CA ASP A 422 19.30 11.78 -2.63
C ASP A 422 19.65 13.12 -3.32
N ARG A 423 18.92 14.21 -2.97
CA ARG A 423 19.05 15.52 -3.60
C ARG A 423 20.37 16.15 -3.15
N ALA A 424 21.39 16.01 -3.99
CA ALA A 424 22.66 16.71 -3.86
C ALA A 424 22.52 18.23 -4.07
N SER A 425 21.46 18.66 -4.77
CA SER A 425 21.22 20.03 -5.19
C SER A 425 19.71 20.27 -5.41
N TYR A 426 19.22 21.47 -5.13
CA TYR A 426 17.86 21.90 -5.42
C TYR A 426 17.80 23.42 -5.61
N ARG A 427 16.77 23.90 -6.29
CA ARG A 427 16.52 25.34 -6.43
C ARG A 427 15.03 25.65 -6.41
N PHE A 428 14.68 26.83 -5.95
CA PHE A 428 13.30 27.28 -5.97
C PHE A 428 13.16 28.79 -6.08
N VAL A 429 11.98 29.21 -6.54
CA VAL A 429 11.54 30.60 -6.61
C VAL A 429 10.26 30.72 -5.81
N LEU A 430 10.16 31.75 -4.97
CA LEU A 430 8.95 32.15 -4.25
C LEU A 430 8.49 33.50 -4.78
N VAL A 431 7.20 33.65 -5.06
CA VAL A 431 6.60 34.90 -5.54
C VAL A 431 5.41 35.27 -4.67
N GLU A 432 5.41 36.50 -4.14
CA GLU A 432 4.38 37.01 -3.24
C GLU A 432 3.14 37.47 -4.03
N GLY A 433 1.94 37.20 -3.53
CA GLY A 433 0.68 37.73 -4.03
C GLY A 433 0.29 37.28 -5.45
N VAL A 434 0.94 36.23 -5.96
CA VAL A 434 0.71 35.67 -7.31
C VAL A 434 0.16 34.26 -7.16
N GLU A 435 -0.92 33.92 -7.87
CA GLU A 435 -1.44 32.55 -7.87
C GLU A 435 -0.51 31.60 -8.65
N PRO A 436 -0.44 30.31 -8.31
CA PRO A 436 0.47 29.37 -8.96
C PRO A 436 0.29 29.29 -10.49
N GLU A 437 -0.93 29.55 -10.95
CA GLU A 437 -1.34 29.55 -12.37
C GLU A 437 -0.66 30.65 -13.18
N GLU A 438 -0.25 31.74 -12.52
CA GLU A 438 0.37 32.90 -13.15
C GLU A 438 1.90 32.80 -13.20
N LEU A 439 2.50 31.85 -12.48
CA LEU A 439 3.95 31.67 -12.42
C LEU A 439 4.62 31.44 -13.77
N PRO A 440 4.05 30.68 -14.74
CA PRO A 440 4.65 30.56 -16.07
C PRO A 440 4.81 31.92 -16.76
N GLY A 441 3.82 32.82 -16.65
CA GLY A 441 3.91 34.16 -17.23
C GLY A 441 5.03 35.02 -16.60
N ARG A 442 5.45 34.70 -15.37
CA ARG A 442 6.54 35.37 -14.65
C ARG A 442 7.91 34.77 -14.96
N LEU A 443 7.97 33.45 -15.14
CA LEU A 443 9.20 32.66 -15.17
C LEU A 443 9.61 32.22 -16.58
N ALA A 444 8.66 32.11 -17.52
CA ALA A 444 8.91 31.68 -18.89
C ALA A 444 9.32 32.84 -19.81
N HIS A 445 9.79 32.50 -21.00
CA HIS A 445 10.11 33.48 -22.04
C HIS A 445 8.85 34.18 -22.55
N GLY A 446 8.85 35.52 -22.56
CA GLY A 446 7.92 36.30 -23.37
C GLY A 446 8.34 36.28 -24.84
N ASP A 447 7.37 36.16 -25.74
CA ASP A 447 7.55 36.11 -27.19
C ASP A 447 8.45 37.26 -27.69
N GLY A 448 9.61 36.91 -28.27
CA GLY A 448 10.59 37.87 -28.77
C GLY A 448 11.70 37.21 -29.58
N GLU A 449 11.41 37.03 -30.88
CA GLU A 449 12.35 36.80 -32.00
C GLU A 449 13.18 35.50 -32.03
N GLY A 450 12.69 34.55 -32.85
CA GLY A 450 13.52 33.87 -33.85
C GLY A 450 14.50 32.81 -33.38
N ASN A 451 14.01 31.63 -32.96
CA ASN A 451 14.72 30.40 -33.25
C ASN A 451 13.73 29.26 -33.56
N GLU A 452 13.59 28.95 -34.85
CA GLU A 452 12.79 27.85 -35.37
C GLU A 452 13.45 26.52 -35.00
N GLY A 453 13.16 26.00 -33.79
CA GLY A 453 13.78 24.75 -33.36
C GLY A 453 13.47 24.30 -31.94
N GLY A 454 12.30 24.63 -31.38
CA GLY A 454 11.86 24.12 -30.08
C GLY A 454 10.53 24.75 -29.69
N GLY A 455 9.48 23.93 -29.56
CA GLY A 455 8.09 24.37 -29.40
C GLY A 455 7.90 25.39 -28.26
N GLY A 456 7.10 26.42 -28.54
CA GLY A 456 6.70 27.49 -27.61
C GLY A 456 5.74 27.01 -26.52
N ASP A 457 6.16 26.06 -25.70
CA ASP A 457 5.35 25.44 -24.63
C ASP A 457 5.73 25.96 -23.22
N GLY A 458 6.71 26.88 -23.12
CA GLY A 458 7.25 27.33 -21.83
C GLY A 458 6.28 28.17 -20.99
N ALA A 459 5.29 28.82 -21.62
CA ALA A 459 4.34 29.70 -20.95
C ALA A 459 3.08 28.98 -20.40
N VAL A 460 2.97 27.67 -20.57
CA VAL A 460 1.77 26.89 -20.21
C VAL A 460 2.10 25.91 -19.08
N LEU A 461 1.19 25.79 -18.10
CA LEU A 461 1.28 24.75 -17.09
C LEU A 461 1.00 23.39 -17.73
N SER A 462 1.91 22.44 -17.53
CA SER A 462 1.65 21.03 -17.83
C SER A 462 0.56 20.48 -16.91
N GLU A 463 -0.02 19.34 -17.25
CA GLU A 463 -0.84 18.56 -16.31
C GLU A 463 -0.07 18.18 -15.03
N PRO A 464 -0.78 17.86 -13.92
CA PRO A 464 -0.13 17.41 -12.69
C PRO A 464 0.62 16.10 -12.89
N MET A 465 1.92 16.12 -12.61
CA MET A 465 2.82 14.99 -12.78
C MET A 465 3.64 14.78 -11.53
N THR A 466 4.10 13.54 -11.34
CA THR A 466 5.19 13.26 -10.42
C THR A 466 6.48 13.87 -10.95
N TRP A 467 7.45 14.12 -10.06
CA TRP A 467 8.76 14.62 -10.48
C TRP A 467 9.43 13.72 -11.53
N TRP A 468 9.30 12.40 -11.39
CA TRP A 468 9.91 11.45 -12.33
C TRP A 468 9.26 11.45 -13.71
N GLU A 469 7.93 11.61 -13.79
CA GLU A 469 7.23 11.80 -15.06
C GLU A 469 7.64 13.10 -15.74
N ALA A 470 7.75 14.21 -14.99
CA ALA A 470 8.20 15.50 -15.50
C ALA A 470 9.62 15.41 -16.09
N ARG A 471 10.55 14.77 -15.35
CA ARG A 471 11.93 14.53 -15.81
C ARG A 471 11.97 13.63 -17.05
N ASN A 472 11.24 12.52 -17.04
CA ASN A 472 11.21 11.61 -18.19
C ASN A 472 10.61 12.29 -19.43
N ARG A 473 9.56 13.12 -19.26
CA ARG A 473 8.96 13.90 -20.35
C ARG A 473 9.93 14.93 -20.90
N SER A 474 10.67 15.65 -20.04
CA SER A 474 11.64 16.66 -20.50
C SER A 474 12.84 16.06 -21.26
N LEU A 475 13.20 14.81 -20.95
CA LEU A 475 14.24 14.07 -21.66
C LEU A 475 13.72 13.43 -22.96
N ARG A 476 12.45 13.05 -23.04
CA ARG A 476 11.83 12.45 -24.23
C ARG A 476 11.82 13.45 -25.39
N GLY A 477 12.64 13.20 -26.41
CA GLY A 477 12.71 14.00 -27.63
C GLY A 477 13.79 15.09 -27.62
N LYS A 478 14.46 15.32 -26.48
CA LYS A 478 15.59 16.26 -26.41
C LYS A 478 16.81 15.65 -27.10
N ARG A 479 17.16 16.21 -28.27
CA ARG A 479 18.29 15.75 -29.10
C ARG A 479 19.56 16.58 -28.89
N GLU A 480 19.48 17.68 -28.16
CA GLU A 480 20.59 18.60 -27.92
C GLU A 480 20.62 19.00 -26.45
N PHE A 481 21.77 18.84 -25.81
CA PHE A 481 22.04 19.22 -24.42
C PHE A 481 23.19 20.23 -24.43
N SER A 482 22.95 21.43 -23.94
CA SER A 482 23.97 22.49 -23.87
C SER A 482 24.30 22.82 -22.42
N SER A 483 25.54 23.22 -22.17
CA SER A 483 26.02 23.62 -20.84
C SER A 483 25.65 25.08 -20.46
N TYR A 484 24.81 25.75 -21.26
CA TYR A 484 24.52 27.19 -21.13
C TYR A 484 23.04 27.57 -21.37
N ASP A 485 22.16 26.62 -21.65
CA ASP A 485 20.71 26.85 -21.81
C ASP A 485 19.95 26.07 -20.72
N ASP A 486 20.21 26.42 -19.46
CA ASP A 486 19.61 25.78 -18.30
C ASP A 486 18.17 26.27 -18.10
N ARG A 487 17.23 25.60 -18.77
CA ARG A 487 15.79 25.83 -18.67
C ARG A 487 15.15 24.79 -17.75
N PRO A 488 15.05 25.04 -16.42
CA PRO A 488 14.46 24.08 -15.51
C PRO A 488 13.00 23.82 -15.81
N VAL A 489 12.61 22.56 -15.61
CA VAL A 489 11.21 22.17 -15.44
C VAL A 489 10.92 22.19 -13.95
N MET A 490 10.13 23.15 -13.51
CA MET A 490 9.84 23.38 -12.09
C MET A 490 8.42 22.96 -11.75
N ALA A 491 8.25 22.25 -10.64
CA ALA A 491 6.95 22.00 -10.03
C ALA A 491 6.41 23.28 -9.37
N VAL A 492 5.12 23.58 -9.54
CA VAL A 492 4.51 24.80 -9.01
C VAL A 492 3.39 24.51 -8.01
N GLY A 493 3.23 25.40 -7.03
CA GLY A 493 2.20 25.29 -6.00
C GLY A 493 2.20 26.46 -5.03
N ARG A 494 1.52 26.31 -3.90
CA ARG A 494 1.43 27.32 -2.83
C ARG A 494 2.48 27.08 -1.75
N ALA A 495 3.06 28.17 -1.26
CA ALA A 495 4.16 28.17 -0.30
C ALA A 495 3.80 28.84 1.04
N GLY A 496 2.60 28.56 1.56
CA GLY A 496 2.06 29.23 2.74
C GLY A 496 1.13 30.40 2.37
N ASN A 497 0.91 31.33 3.31
CA ASN A 497 -0.09 32.38 3.16
C ASN A 497 0.37 33.46 2.18
N GLY A 498 -0.20 33.45 0.96
CA GLY A 498 0.01 34.49 -0.04
C GLY A 498 1.28 34.35 -0.87
N TRP A 499 1.92 33.19 -0.85
CA TRP A 499 3.11 32.90 -1.67
C TRP A 499 2.87 31.70 -2.57
N SER A 500 3.44 31.76 -3.77
CA SER A 500 3.51 30.63 -4.70
C SER A 500 4.96 30.24 -4.94
N PHE A 501 5.22 28.96 -5.18
CA PHE A 501 6.56 28.45 -5.47
C PHE A 501 6.68 27.87 -6.87
N ALA A 502 7.90 27.90 -7.38
CA ALA A 502 8.40 27.02 -8.44
C ALA A 502 9.64 26.28 -7.91
N PHE A 503 9.66 24.96 -7.95
CA PHE A 503 10.68 24.11 -7.33
C PHE A 503 11.29 23.12 -8.33
N ASP A 504 12.61 23.03 -8.36
CA ASP A 504 13.37 22.03 -9.11
C ASP A 504 14.24 21.24 -8.12
N ALA A 505 13.99 19.93 -8.11
CA ALA A 505 14.54 18.99 -7.14
C ALA A 505 15.90 18.40 -7.55
N ASP A 506 16.31 18.59 -8.81
CA ASP A 506 17.56 18.04 -9.35
C ASP A 506 18.06 18.92 -10.52
N PRO A 507 18.55 20.13 -10.21
CA PRO A 507 19.01 21.06 -11.23
C PRO A 507 20.21 20.50 -11.98
N ALA A 508 20.27 20.76 -13.29
CA ALA A 508 21.40 20.35 -14.12
C ALA A 508 22.69 21.11 -13.71
N PRO A 509 23.86 20.46 -13.82
CA PRO A 509 25.13 21.12 -13.56
C PRO A 509 25.40 22.19 -14.64
N PHE A 510 25.80 23.40 -14.23
CA PHE A 510 26.20 24.47 -15.15
C PHE A 510 27.29 25.38 -14.58
N ASP A 511 27.93 26.15 -15.46
CA ASP A 511 28.97 27.10 -15.08
C ASP A 511 28.38 28.29 -14.32
N ARG A 512 28.65 28.31 -13.02
CA ARG A 512 28.11 29.27 -12.04
C ARG A 512 28.48 30.72 -12.34
N ARG A 513 29.55 30.98 -13.11
CA ARG A 513 29.90 32.34 -13.57
C ARG A 513 28.90 32.91 -14.57
N ARG A 514 28.09 32.05 -15.17
CA ARG A 514 26.99 32.41 -16.08
C ARG A 514 25.64 32.46 -15.39
N PHE A 515 25.58 32.19 -14.08
CA PHE A 515 24.33 32.22 -13.33
C PHE A 515 23.67 33.61 -13.41
N SER A 516 22.39 33.61 -13.77
CA SER A 516 21.53 34.77 -13.87
C SER A 516 20.25 34.47 -13.09
N SER A 517 20.11 35.08 -11.91
CA SER A 517 18.93 34.87 -11.05
C SER A 517 17.65 35.37 -11.74
N PRO A 518 16.55 34.60 -11.73
CA PRO A 518 15.26 35.06 -12.22
C PRO A 518 14.53 36.01 -11.25
N ALA A 519 15.10 36.32 -10.07
CA ALA A 519 14.44 37.08 -9.00
C ALA A 519 13.86 38.41 -9.51
N ALA A 520 14.68 39.20 -10.22
CA ALA A 520 14.27 40.49 -10.77
C ALA A 520 13.00 40.36 -11.62
N THR A 521 13.03 39.52 -12.65
CA THR A 521 11.86 39.41 -13.53
C THR A 521 10.66 38.74 -12.86
N ALA A 522 10.87 37.75 -11.99
CA ALA A 522 9.79 37.13 -11.22
C ALA A 522 9.06 38.12 -10.30
N SER A 523 9.78 39.13 -9.78
CA SER A 523 9.26 40.15 -8.86
C SER A 523 8.48 41.30 -9.52
N THR A 524 8.18 41.26 -10.81
CA THR A 524 7.52 42.41 -11.49
C THR A 524 6.19 42.78 -10.78
N GLY A 525 6.06 43.97 -10.20
CA GLY A 525 4.84 44.36 -9.46
C GLY A 525 4.60 43.64 -8.13
N THR A 526 5.59 42.91 -7.61
CA THR A 526 5.53 42.19 -6.33
C THR A 526 6.95 41.93 -5.78
N ARG A 527 7.10 40.98 -4.87
CA ARG A 527 8.38 40.50 -4.34
C ARG A 527 8.63 39.05 -4.74
N ALA A 528 9.89 38.72 -5.02
CA ALA A 528 10.32 37.35 -5.28
C ALA A 528 11.61 37.01 -4.53
N VAL A 529 11.72 35.75 -4.12
CA VAL A 529 12.89 35.16 -3.45
C VAL A 529 13.35 33.97 -4.26
N VAL A 530 14.64 33.89 -4.57
CA VAL A 530 15.26 32.76 -5.27
C VAL A 530 16.29 32.13 -4.36
N VAL A 531 16.25 30.80 -4.24
CA VAL A 531 17.24 30.01 -3.52
C VAL A 531 17.78 28.92 -4.43
N TRP A 532 19.08 28.70 -4.39
CA TRP A 532 19.73 27.55 -5.01
C TRP A 532 20.77 26.99 -4.03
N SER A 533 20.61 25.73 -3.65
CA SER A 533 21.54 24.99 -2.80
C SER A 533 22.13 23.81 -3.56
N GLY A 534 23.44 23.65 -3.46
CA GLY A 534 24.22 22.51 -3.96
C GLY A 534 25.33 22.14 -2.97
N LEU A 535 25.06 22.28 -1.67
CA LEU A 535 26.05 22.07 -0.61
C LEU A 535 26.44 20.60 -0.41
N ARG A 536 25.69 19.66 -0.99
CA ARG A 536 25.84 18.20 -0.81
C ARG A 536 26.27 17.45 -2.08
N ALA A 537 26.73 18.16 -3.11
CA ALA A 537 27.20 17.54 -4.34
C ALA A 537 28.63 17.00 -4.21
N ASP A 538 28.78 15.67 -4.15
CA ASP A 538 30.07 14.96 -3.97
C ASP A 538 31.15 15.29 -5.02
N HIS A 539 30.76 15.90 -6.14
CA HIS A 539 31.63 16.22 -7.28
C HIS A 539 31.62 17.69 -7.69
N GLU A 540 30.91 18.56 -6.96
CA GLU A 540 30.89 20.01 -7.22
C GLU A 540 31.34 20.81 -5.99
N GLU A 541 31.80 22.05 -6.19
CA GLU A 541 32.08 22.94 -5.07
C GLU A 541 30.77 23.28 -4.34
N ALA A 542 30.76 23.30 -3.01
CA ALA A 542 29.56 23.64 -2.24
C ALA A 542 29.05 25.05 -2.60
N LEU A 543 27.77 25.16 -3.00
CA LEU A 543 27.13 26.41 -3.41
C LEU A 543 25.84 26.67 -2.62
N PHE A 544 25.67 27.90 -2.14
CA PHE A 544 24.37 28.41 -1.70
C PHE A 544 24.16 29.82 -2.23
N HIS A 545 23.08 30.05 -2.97
CA HIS A 545 22.69 31.37 -3.47
C HIS A 545 21.31 31.77 -2.94
N LEU A 546 21.18 33.02 -2.53
CA LEU A 546 19.90 33.66 -2.23
C LEU A 546 19.85 35.04 -2.89
N SER A 547 18.76 35.34 -3.60
CA SER A 547 18.47 36.68 -4.11
C SER A 547 17.03 37.08 -3.87
N VAL A 548 16.83 38.35 -3.52
CA VAL A 548 15.52 38.94 -3.26
C VAL A 548 15.36 40.17 -4.13
N ALA A 549 14.24 40.20 -4.85
CA ALA A 549 13.91 41.31 -5.73
C ALA A 549 12.49 41.81 -5.44
N GLN A 550 12.28 43.09 -5.73
CA GLN A 550 10.99 43.73 -5.63
C GLN A 550 10.77 44.64 -6.83
N ASP A 551 9.59 44.56 -7.43
CA ASP A 551 9.15 45.39 -8.56
C ASP A 551 10.13 45.40 -9.74
N GLY A 552 10.73 44.25 -10.06
CA GLY A 552 11.66 44.14 -11.18
C GLY A 552 13.13 44.41 -10.84
N ALA A 553 13.44 44.82 -9.60
CA ALA A 553 14.78 45.22 -9.18
C ALA A 553 15.30 44.35 -8.03
N GLU A 554 16.54 43.85 -8.15
CA GLU A 554 17.23 43.14 -7.07
C GLU A 554 17.47 44.10 -5.89
N GLN A 555 17.00 43.72 -4.71
CA GLN A 555 17.19 44.47 -3.46
C GLN A 555 18.49 44.07 -2.77
N TYR A 556 18.72 42.77 -2.68
CA TYR A 556 19.94 42.18 -2.15
C TYR A 556 20.09 40.73 -2.61
N ALA A 557 21.33 40.26 -2.68
CA ALA A 557 21.66 38.87 -2.93
C ALA A 557 22.97 38.48 -2.24
N PHE A 558 23.14 37.20 -1.99
CA PHE A 558 24.44 36.65 -1.65
C PHE A 558 24.64 35.27 -2.27
N THR A 559 25.91 34.94 -2.53
CA THR A 559 26.33 33.62 -2.98
C THR A 559 27.51 33.18 -2.13
N CYS A 560 27.39 32.00 -1.51
CA CYS A 560 28.44 31.32 -0.78
C CYS A 560 28.99 30.20 -1.68
N GLU A 561 30.26 30.27 -2.05
CA GLU A 561 30.95 29.32 -2.93
C GLU A 561 32.36 29.07 -2.40
N GLY A 562 32.71 27.82 -2.10
CA GLY A 562 34.07 27.46 -1.68
C GLY A 562 34.59 28.21 -0.43
N GLY A 563 33.68 28.65 0.46
CA GLY A 563 34.00 29.46 1.65
C GLY A 563 34.09 30.98 1.42
N GLU A 564 33.98 31.45 0.17
CA GLU A 564 33.86 32.87 -0.16
C GLU A 564 32.40 33.31 -0.22
N VAL A 565 32.10 34.50 0.31
CA VAL A 565 30.74 35.09 0.27
C VAL A 565 30.74 36.35 -0.56
N ARG A 566 30.07 36.31 -1.71
CA ARG A 566 29.78 37.50 -2.55
C ARG A 566 28.44 38.08 -2.13
N ARG A 567 28.34 39.40 -2.00
CA ARG A 567 27.14 40.12 -1.52
C ARG A 567 26.77 41.29 -2.43
N SER A 568 25.49 41.52 -2.63
CA SER A 568 24.92 42.72 -3.24
C SER A 568 23.80 43.28 -2.36
N GLY A 569 23.61 44.60 -2.38
CA GLY A 569 22.54 45.26 -1.63
C GLY A 569 22.70 45.22 -0.10
N ARG A 570 21.62 45.54 0.62
CA ARG A 570 21.57 45.57 2.09
C ARG A 570 20.83 44.33 2.60
N ILE A 571 21.58 43.30 2.97
CA ILE A 571 21.05 42.04 3.49
C ILE A 571 20.51 42.26 4.92
N PRO A 572 19.29 41.78 5.26
CA PRO A 572 18.76 41.82 6.61
C PRO A 572 19.66 41.06 7.62
N PRO A 573 19.81 41.54 8.88
CA PRO A 573 20.64 40.85 9.89
C PRO A 573 20.19 39.42 10.20
N ALA A 574 18.91 39.10 10.00
CA ALA A 574 18.36 37.75 10.15
C ALA A 574 18.94 36.77 9.11
N LEU A 575 19.29 37.27 7.91
CA LEU A 575 19.79 36.50 6.77
C LEU A 575 21.28 36.72 6.49
N ASP A 576 22.05 37.27 7.44
CA ASP A 576 23.47 37.55 7.22
C ASP A 576 24.27 36.24 7.09
N PRO A 577 24.89 35.95 5.94
CA PRO A 577 25.61 34.70 5.71
C PRO A 577 26.79 34.46 6.65
N VAL A 578 27.36 35.50 7.30
CA VAL A 578 28.42 35.29 8.33
C VAL A 578 27.89 34.45 9.49
N ARG A 579 26.62 34.59 9.84
CA ARG A 579 26.03 33.91 11.01
C ARG A 579 25.91 32.40 10.81
N PHE A 580 25.91 31.95 9.56
CA PHE A 580 25.67 30.55 9.20
C PHE A 580 26.93 29.87 8.67
N PHE A 581 27.73 30.57 7.85
CA PHE A 581 28.91 30.01 7.19
C PHE A 581 30.25 30.47 7.77
N GLY A 582 30.24 31.25 8.86
CA GLY A 582 31.46 31.84 9.45
C GLY A 582 32.32 30.85 10.27
N ASP A 583 31.69 29.90 10.97
CA ASP A 583 32.34 28.95 11.91
C ASP A 583 31.85 27.49 11.72
N ALA A 584 31.00 27.21 10.74
CA ALA A 584 30.35 25.91 10.59
C ALA A 584 31.29 24.87 9.97
N GLU A 585 31.69 23.86 10.75
CA GLU A 585 32.36 22.65 10.24
C GLU A 585 31.40 21.74 9.44
N ASP A 586 30.08 21.92 9.62
CA ASP A 586 29.02 21.14 8.96
C ASP A 586 28.13 22.03 8.07
N GLY A 587 28.28 21.88 6.75
CA GLY A 587 27.49 22.60 5.75
C GLY A 587 25.98 22.30 5.80
N ALA A 588 25.56 21.12 6.27
CA ALA A 588 24.15 20.75 6.35
C ALA A 588 23.44 21.47 7.51
N GLU A 589 24.12 21.67 8.64
CA GLU A 589 23.56 22.43 9.77
C GLU A 589 23.45 23.94 9.46
N ALA A 590 24.45 24.47 8.73
CA ALA A 590 24.42 25.84 8.23
C ALA A 590 23.25 26.05 7.24
N GLU A 591 23.05 25.11 6.33
CA GLU A 591 21.93 25.11 5.39
C GLU A 591 20.57 25.09 6.11
N ARG A 592 20.39 24.15 7.04
CA ARG A 592 19.16 24.01 7.83
C ARG A 592 18.82 25.32 8.55
N SER A 593 19.79 25.90 9.25
CA SER A 593 19.60 27.13 10.03
C SER A 593 19.26 28.33 9.15
N LEU A 594 19.87 28.41 7.96
CA LEU A 594 19.57 29.47 7.00
C LEU A 594 18.18 29.33 6.40
N LEU A 595 17.76 28.10 6.05
CA LEU A 595 16.41 27.83 5.54
C LEU A 595 15.33 28.12 6.60
N GLU A 596 15.60 27.85 7.88
CA GLU A 596 14.73 28.26 8.99
C GLU A 596 14.58 29.79 9.05
N ALA A 597 15.69 30.53 8.93
CA ALA A 597 15.66 31.99 8.92
C ALA A 597 14.92 32.56 7.70
N VAL A 598 15.07 31.95 6.52
CA VAL A 598 14.32 32.33 5.31
C VAL A 598 12.83 32.03 5.48
N ALA A 599 12.47 30.88 6.04
CA ALA A 599 11.08 30.52 6.31
C ALA A 599 10.42 31.51 7.27
N GLU A 600 11.13 31.93 8.33
CA GLU A 600 10.64 32.91 9.31
C GLU A 600 10.50 34.32 8.72
N GLU A 601 11.53 34.82 8.01
CA GLU A 601 11.54 36.17 7.44
C GLU A 601 10.40 36.39 6.43
N PHE A 602 10.11 35.39 5.60
CA PHE A 602 9.08 35.48 4.57
C PHE A 602 7.75 34.82 4.95
N THR A 603 7.68 34.12 6.09
CA THR A 603 6.53 33.32 6.52
C THR A 603 6.10 32.30 5.45
N VAL A 604 7.08 31.57 4.93
CA VAL A 604 6.93 30.63 3.81
C VAL A 604 7.26 29.19 4.21
N SER A 605 6.65 28.25 3.51
CA SER A 605 6.90 26.82 3.67
C SER A 605 6.75 26.10 2.34
N LEU A 606 7.48 25.00 2.13
CA LEU A 606 7.30 24.16 0.95
C LEU A 606 6.64 22.82 1.35
N PRO A 607 5.66 22.34 0.57
CA PRO A 607 4.96 21.10 0.89
C PRO A 607 5.84 19.89 0.57
N ARG A 608 6.50 19.36 1.60
CA ARG A 608 7.37 18.19 1.51
C ARG A 608 6.64 17.03 0.84
N HIS A 609 5.46 16.69 1.34
CA HIS A 609 4.74 15.50 0.89
C HIS A 609 4.25 15.61 -0.55
N ALA A 610 3.76 16.79 -0.95
CA ALA A 610 3.37 17.03 -2.35
C ALA A 610 4.55 16.93 -3.31
N LEU A 611 5.72 17.43 -2.91
CA LEU A 611 6.94 17.42 -3.72
C LEU A 611 7.60 16.03 -3.82
N THR A 612 7.43 15.17 -2.82
CA THR A 612 8.03 13.83 -2.81
C THR A 612 7.10 12.73 -3.32
N ASN A 613 5.83 12.76 -2.92
CA ASN A 613 4.87 11.67 -3.16
C ASN A 613 3.67 12.11 -4.02
N GLY A 614 3.50 13.43 -4.20
CA GLY A 614 2.35 14.00 -4.90
C GLY A 614 2.54 14.17 -6.40
N ARG A 615 1.54 14.79 -7.02
CA ARG A 615 1.54 15.26 -8.40
C ARG A 615 1.25 16.75 -8.42
N LEU A 616 2.13 17.52 -9.04
CA LEU A 616 2.02 18.98 -9.15
C LEU A 616 2.11 19.41 -10.61
N HIS A 617 1.50 20.54 -10.93
CA HIS A 617 1.71 21.19 -12.21
C HIS A 617 3.19 21.54 -12.39
N THR A 618 3.69 21.50 -13.63
CA THR A 618 5.06 21.92 -13.94
C THR A 618 5.09 22.98 -15.02
N CYS A 619 6.10 23.82 -15.02
CA CYS A 619 6.38 24.77 -16.09
C CYS A 619 7.87 24.81 -16.42
N THR A 620 8.20 25.11 -17.67
CA THR A 620 9.59 25.31 -18.08
C THR A 620 9.94 26.79 -17.95
N THR A 621 10.94 27.13 -17.15
CA THR A 621 11.35 28.53 -16.99
C THR A 621 12.33 28.97 -18.08
N ARG A 622 12.61 30.28 -18.15
CA ARG A 622 13.73 30.84 -18.93
C ARG A 622 15.06 30.19 -18.56
N SER A 623 16.09 30.42 -19.37
CA SER A 623 17.44 30.03 -18.99
C SER A 623 17.90 30.76 -17.72
N TRP A 624 18.35 30.02 -16.70
CA TRP A 624 19.01 30.57 -15.51
C TRP A 624 20.49 30.88 -15.77
N THR A 625 20.96 30.61 -16.98
CA THR A 625 22.31 30.93 -17.43
C THR A 625 22.29 31.94 -18.56
N ARG A 626 23.17 32.94 -18.51
CA ARG A 626 23.41 33.82 -19.65
C ARG A 626 24.13 33.07 -20.79
N PRO A 627 23.94 33.49 -22.05
CA PRO A 627 24.70 32.95 -23.17
C PRO A 627 26.23 33.10 -22.97
N PRO A 628 27.05 32.21 -23.57
CA PRO A 628 28.50 32.34 -23.55
C PRO A 628 28.95 33.67 -24.18
N GLY A 629 29.85 34.39 -23.52
CA GLY A 629 30.50 35.58 -24.05
C GLY A 629 31.68 35.26 -24.95
N GLU A 630 32.25 36.28 -25.61
CA GLU A 630 33.47 36.11 -26.40
C GLU A 630 34.61 35.55 -25.53
N GLY A 631 35.17 34.39 -25.93
CA GLY A 631 36.27 33.72 -25.22
C GLY A 631 35.86 32.71 -24.15
N GLU A 632 34.56 32.49 -23.91
CA GLU A 632 34.08 31.51 -22.93
C GLU A 632 33.86 30.12 -23.56
N THR A 633 34.37 29.07 -22.91
CA THR A 633 34.17 27.68 -23.35
C THR A 633 32.74 27.20 -23.03
N TYR A 634 32.16 26.44 -23.95
CA TYR A 634 30.85 25.80 -23.76
C TYR A 634 30.82 24.41 -24.42
N THR A 635 29.90 23.57 -23.96
CA THR A 635 29.71 22.21 -24.48
C THR A 635 28.29 22.04 -25.00
N VAL A 636 28.17 21.39 -26.14
CA VAL A 636 26.89 21.00 -26.75
C VAL A 636 26.98 19.53 -27.15
N ILE A 637 26.09 18.70 -26.61
CA ILE A 637 25.97 17.28 -26.91
C ILE A 637 24.74 17.09 -27.80
N ARG A 638 24.92 16.51 -28.99
CA ARG A 638 23.82 16.18 -29.91
C ARG A 638 23.66 14.66 -29.99
N ALA A 639 22.49 14.16 -29.58
CA ALA A 639 22.12 12.75 -29.68
C ALA A 639 21.45 12.49 -31.04
N GLY A 640 22.16 11.85 -31.96
CA GLY A 640 21.62 11.35 -33.23
C GLY A 640 21.18 9.90 -33.12
N LEU A 641 19.95 9.59 -33.56
CA LEU A 641 19.58 8.22 -33.94
C LEU A 641 20.32 7.92 -35.24
N GLY A 642 21.39 7.12 -35.15
CA GLY A 642 22.08 6.62 -36.32
C GLY A 642 21.10 5.85 -37.21
N THR A 643 20.78 6.42 -38.37
CA THR A 643 20.24 5.67 -39.49
C THR A 643 21.22 4.56 -39.83
N ALA A 644 20.74 3.32 -39.82
CA ALA A 644 21.50 2.16 -40.26
C ALA A 644 22.21 2.45 -41.61
N PRO A 645 23.45 1.98 -41.84
CA PRO A 645 24.10 2.19 -43.12
C PRO A 645 23.32 1.44 -44.19
N LEU A 646 22.86 2.17 -45.21
CA LEU A 646 22.38 1.61 -46.46
C LEU A 646 23.52 0.76 -47.06
N ALA A 647 23.27 -0.54 -47.17
CA ALA A 647 24.03 -1.43 -48.02
C ALA A 647 23.72 -1.10 -49.50
N VAL A 648 24.75 -0.72 -50.26
CA VAL A 648 25.11 -1.01 -51.69
C VAL A 648 26.40 -0.19 -51.92
N GLY A 649 27.56 -0.63 -52.42
CA GLY A 649 28.02 -1.84 -53.09
C GLY A 649 29.03 -1.42 -54.17
N GLU A 650 30.33 -1.75 -54.02
CA GLU A 650 31.41 -1.87 -55.04
C GLU A 650 32.73 -2.05 -54.26
N TRP A 651 33.25 -3.26 -54.06
CA TRP A 651 34.19 -3.98 -54.94
C TRP A 651 35.24 -3.08 -55.62
N ASP A 652 36.40 -2.94 -54.98
CA ASP A 652 37.70 -3.00 -55.67
C ASP A 652 38.76 -3.50 -54.69
N ALA A 653 39.19 -4.74 -54.93
CA ALA A 653 40.40 -5.32 -54.38
C ALA A 653 41.48 -5.14 -55.43
N ASP A 654 42.45 -4.26 -55.18
CA ASP A 654 43.71 -4.28 -55.93
C ASP A 654 44.89 -4.53 -55.00
N ASN A 655 45.64 -5.55 -55.38
CA ASN A 655 46.80 -6.13 -54.72
C ASN A 655 48.04 -5.37 -55.20
N GLY A 656 48.95 -5.02 -54.29
CA GLY A 656 50.23 -4.47 -54.72
C GLY A 656 51.19 -4.18 -53.58
N ARG A 657 51.65 -5.24 -52.89
CA ARG A 657 52.95 -5.21 -52.21
C ARG A 657 54.03 -5.51 -53.25
N ASP A 658 55.00 -4.61 -53.35
CA ASP A 658 56.35 -4.92 -53.80
C ASP A 658 57.34 -4.21 -52.88
N GLY A 659 58.34 -4.97 -52.39
CA GLY A 659 59.59 -4.46 -51.82
C GLY A 659 59.78 -4.55 -50.31
N GLY A 660 60.40 -5.64 -49.83
CA GLY A 660 61.07 -5.71 -48.52
C GLY A 660 60.91 -7.03 -47.80
#